data_AF-A0A7C7MXX6-F1
#
_entry.id   AF-A0A7C7MXX6-F1
#
_cell.length_a   1.000
_cell.length_b   1.000
_cell.length_c   1.000
_cell.angle_alpha   90.00
_cell.angle_beta   90.00
_cell.angle_gamma   90.00
#
_symmetry.space_group_name_H-M   'P 1'
#
loop_
_entity.id
_entity.type
_entity.pdbx_description
1 polymer ?
#
loop_
_entity_poly.entity_id
_entity_poly.type
_entity_poly.pdbx_seq_one_letter_code
_entity_poly.pdbx_strand_id
1 'polypeptide(L)'
;GETWAQINTGIDNDESYYQLYDLHLGGNGYLYLTGTYGYRTNEQVTEPCNEGFLEIGGDCYSEEDINVLQQFIDNSSETINMSMDENGNGVIEPLELGYIQQWNSDGRLVELDCGYPLFCGLSGEIPEDIGNMEFLESVRIYVNYLSGPIPESIGNLTNLSVLDLNNNWLSGTIPESICDIQPNLDVLSLDFNQLCPPYPECVEGNVGYQDTSQCVSTWHVSTSGSDSNNGSAESPFATIQHGIDVSSDGDSVLVSSGTYLENIDYNSKNIAVIGEDRESTIIDGNQSGSVVTFDSIVGSTAVLADFTITGGNAYDGGGIYCTSSAPTIRDNIITGNVSETYGGGISCNYSSAVIMNNTITSNSAYYGGGISFDRYTSSVIKGNNISGNSAEEGGGIGCFTFSSPSITNNTISGNSAGTNGGGVYCYYVSSPTVTNTIIWDNTASTDPNISVYSADPLFNYCDVQGNWEGEGNIDADPLFVSPDSGDFHLQSNSPCIDAGDPESPLDSDGTIADMGAYYFHQSPCDSGFVEIEGICFNSDDIAVLQEFIDNSYESGIDLDCEDWDDYCGSPNPYMDSPDAWFWNVVDGQEYYFADGDGIVEPLELGLQEWENGRLTSIMCGAYIYCQLSGPIPENINELTEIEQLRLEYNYFSDYIPEEICDLDVNYGDYLSFDITGNYLCPPYPECIEDYVGYQDTTNCFPIFTIDFQIDWNLVGLPLVVEDASYTILFPESIEGTLYSFNDGYISETYLDQGEGYWLRFDNAGSSTITGVPINELTISLNEGWNLISGISFPVDVNAIYDPNQLIIPGTVYGFGFGYTTAETIEPGYGYWLRSVGEGEVFLSSGPSLVDQTTSDCEFQYPDPSLNLEVNGNTMALTMIHPELNCCLEPVWDGWLDGTVFHVTMTDVGDPCDCVCSFELSASYAPFPPGTYTLDFWPELFGNPVFIIPGRESGKGFSIPPRLASANSMTFNGQTLYFGLEIPGEEQLSYSLPPKPPAGAFDVRFSGNWKYCEDSGVIEVMNDGSPLIMFDCNIKDGEVWELVPVIANGTEWSAAIPLSDQGQLTLDSEVNQWILRKSKSTIPTTFTLHPAYPNPFNPVTTISYAIPMVGTRHAAVSLQIYDIAGRLVETLVDGILEQGHHTVQWNASGFSSGVYFVRLEAGTFSQSQKLILLK
;
A
#
# COMPACT_ATOMS: atom_id res chain seq x y z
N GLY A 1 44.77 -26.93 3.99
CA GLY A 1 45.84 -27.21 3.00
C GLY A 1 45.15 -27.28 1.66
N GLU A 2 45.53 -26.51 0.65
CA GLU A 2 46.89 -26.34 0.15
C GLU A 2 47.28 -24.88 -0.09
N THR A 3 48.58 -24.67 0.00
CA THR A 3 49.35 -23.44 -0.19
C THR A 3 49.45 -23.03 -1.66
N TRP A 4 49.26 -21.75 -1.94
CA TRP A 4 49.67 -21.11 -3.19
C TRP A 4 51.20 -20.94 -3.19
N ALA A 5 51.87 -21.36 -4.27
CA ALA A 5 53.31 -21.12 -4.48
C ALA A 5 53.52 -20.23 -5.70
N GLN A 6 53.94 -18.98 -5.47
CA GLN A 6 54.44 -18.10 -6.53
C GLN A 6 55.83 -18.59 -6.99
N ILE A 7 55.94 -19.03 -8.25
CA ILE A 7 57.22 -19.23 -8.92
C ILE A 7 57.52 -17.94 -9.70
N ASN A 8 58.43 -17.13 -9.16
CA ASN A 8 58.94 -15.94 -9.82
C ASN A 8 60.20 -16.30 -10.62
N THR A 9 60.09 -16.42 -11.95
CA THR A 9 61.26 -16.49 -12.84
C THR A 9 61.40 -15.16 -13.56
N GLY A 10 62.20 -14.26 -12.97
CA GLY A 10 62.50 -12.97 -13.57
C GLY A 10 63.43 -13.06 -14.80
N ILE A 11 63.46 -11.90 -15.48
CA ILE A 11 64.39 -11.42 -16.53
C ILE A 11 63.84 -11.57 -17.97
N ASP A 12 63.15 -10.55 -18.47
CA ASP A 12 63.77 -9.56 -19.39
C ASP A 12 62.92 -8.29 -19.54
N ASN A 13 63.59 -7.17 -19.83
CA ASN A 13 63.12 -5.78 -19.76
C ASN A 13 62.21 -5.34 -20.94
N ASP A 14 60.95 -5.78 -20.99
CA ASP A 14 59.94 -5.15 -21.86
C ASP A 14 58.54 -5.27 -21.22
N GLU A 15 58.00 -4.15 -20.72
CA GLU A 15 56.74 -4.07 -19.97
C GLU A 15 55.50 -4.12 -20.88
N SER A 16 55.27 -5.23 -21.59
CA SER A 16 54.04 -5.35 -22.41
C SER A 16 53.42 -6.75 -22.54
N TYR A 17 53.90 -7.78 -21.83
CA TYR A 17 53.30 -9.12 -21.93
C TYR A 17 53.31 -9.89 -20.59
N TYR A 18 52.15 -10.41 -20.17
CA TYR A 18 52.07 -11.51 -19.20
C TYR A 18 51.18 -12.62 -19.74
N GLN A 19 51.52 -13.88 -19.41
CA GLN A 19 50.73 -15.07 -19.73
C GLN A 19 50.16 -15.62 -18.43
N LEU A 20 48.84 -15.65 -18.32
CA LEU A 20 48.12 -16.39 -17.28
C LEU A 20 47.81 -17.79 -17.81
N TYR A 21 48.06 -18.79 -16.98
CA TYR A 21 47.75 -20.18 -17.26
C TYR A 21 46.80 -20.69 -16.18
N ASP A 22 45.63 -21.17 -16.59
CA ASP A 22 44.77 -21.93 -15.70
C ASP A 22 45.12 -23.41 -15.75
N LEU A 23 45.18 -23.99 -14.57
CA LEU A 23 45.55 -25.38 -14.35
C LEU A 23 44.40 -26.08 -13.63
N HIS A 24 43.63 -26.86 -14.38
CA HIS A 24 42.52 -27.60 -13.78
C HIS A 24 42.61 -29.10 -14.11
N LEU A 25 42.13 -29.92 -13.17
CA LEU A 25 42.14 -31.37 -13.26
C LEU A 25 40.78 -31.82 -13.83
N GLY A 26 40.77 -32.41 -15.03
CA GLY A 26 39.55 -32.95 -15.61
C GLY A 26 39.10 -34.22 -14.88
N GLY A 27 37.79 -34.53 -14.88
CA GLY A 27 37.18 -35.70 -14.22
C GLY A 27 37.70 -37.08 -14.68
N ASN A 28 38.60 -37.11 -15.64
CA ASN A 28 39.34 -38.26 -16.18
C ASN A 28 40.79 -38.36 -15.67
N GLY A 29 41.21 -37.51 -14.73
CA GLY A 29 42.49 -37.60 -14.01
C GLY A 29 43.72 -37.07 -14.74
N TYR A 30 43.53 -36.31 -15.83
CA TYR A 30 44.60 -35.60 -16.52
C TYR A 30 44.53 -34.10 -16.22
N LEU A 31 45.71 -33.46 -16.19
CA LEU A 31 45.89 -32.04 -15.93
C LEU A 31 45.88 -31.29 -17.27
N TYR A 32 45.01 -30.29 -17.40
CA TYR A 32 44.90 -29.47 -18.62
C TYR A 32 45.47 -28.07 -18.39
N LEU A 33 46.08 -27.52 -19.44
CA LEU A 33 46.67 -26.18 -19.50
C LEU A 33 45.96 -25.41 -20.62
N THR A 34 45.21 -24.38 -20.25
CA THR A 34 44.56 -23.47 -21.19
C THR A 34 45.13 -22.07 -21.01
N GLY A 35 45.46 -21.39 -22.11
CA GLY A 35 46.07 -20.06 -22.09
C GLY A 35 45.40 -19.13 -23.08
N THR A 36 45.07 -17.93 -22.62
CA THR A 36 44.44 -16.84 -23.38
C THR A 36 45.45 -15.69 -23.51
N TYR A 37 45.52 -15.05 -24.68
CA TYR A 37 46.41 -13.91 -24.94
C TYR A 37 45.65 -12.60 -24.71
N GLY A 38 46.17 -11.71 -23.86
CA GLY A 38 45.66 -10.35 -23.67
C GLY A 38 46.72 -9.28 -23.97
N TYR A 39 46.31 -8.15 -24.53
CA TYR A 39 47.13 -6.94 -24.76
C TYR A 39 46.80 -5.87 -23.70
N ARG A 40 47.79 -5.06 -23.31
CA ARG A 40 47.52 -3.74 -22.70
C ARG A 40 47.51 -2.68 -23.79
N THR A 41 46.36 -2.09 -24.05
CA THR A 41 46.24 -0.72 -24.56
C THR A 41 45.93 0.17 -23.37
N ASN A 42 46.78 1.16 -23.11
CA ASN A 42 46.41 2.29 -22.27
C ASN A 42 45.30 3.06 -22.99
N GLU A 43 44.28 3.48 -22.23
CA GLU A 43 42.96 4.01 -22.63
C GLU A 43 41.96 2.90 -23.03
N GLN A 44 41.14 2.48 -22.06
CA GLN A 44 39.73 2.27 -22.35
C GLN A 44 39.00 3.51 -21.84
N VAL A 45 38.53 4.30 -22.80
CA VAL A 45 37.26 5.01 -22.65
C VAL A 45 36.24 3.90 -22.43
N THR A 46 35.70 3.77 -21.22
CA THR A 46 34.37 3.18 -21.08
C THR A 46 33.47 4.14 -21.84
N GLU A 47 32.85 3.68 -22.93
CA GLU A 47 31.69 4.42 -23.40
C GLU A 47 30.68 4.37 -22.26
N PRO A 48 30.11 5.52 -21.85
CA PRO A 48 29.08 5.51 -20.82
C PRO A 48 27.97 4.54 -21.25
N CYS A 49 27.38 3.83 -20.28
CA CYS A 49 26.20 3.02 -20.54
C CYS A 49 25.16 3.89 -21.28
N ASN A 50 24.42 3.28 -22.20
CA ASN A 50 23.33 3.98 -22.86
C ASN A 50 22.29 4.44 -21.82
N GLU A 51 21.55 5.49 -22.13
CA GLU A 51 20.42 5.96 -21.33
C GLU A 51 19.48 4.79 -20.97
N GLY A 52 19.12 4.65 -19.69
CA GLY A 52 18.36 3.51 -19.14
C GLY A 52 19.20 2.29 -18.69
N PHE A 53 20.54 2.40 -18.63
CA PHE A 53 21.43 1.34 -18.15
C PHE A 53 22.40 1.85 -17.06
N LEU A 54 22.55 1.08 -15.99
CA LEU A 54 23.41 1.32 -14.84
C LEU A 54 24.77 0.62 -15.00
N GLU A 55 25.87 1.33 -14.73
CA GLU A 55 27.23 0.74 -14.68
C GLU A 55 27.51 0.13 -13.30
N ILE A 56 27.58 -1.20 -13.21
CA ILE A 56 27.89 -1.93 -11.98
C ILE A 56 29.11 -2.85 -12.23
N GLY A 57 30.18 -2.66 -11.46
CA GLY A 57 31.40 -3.48 -11.60
C GLY A 57 32.15 -3.34 -12.94
N GLY A 58 31.79 -2.37 -13.79
CA GLY A 58 32.36 -2.14 -15.12
C GLY A 58 31.56 -2.75 -16.28
N ASP A 59 30.40 -3.35 -16.00
CA ASP A 59 29.41 -3.83 -16.97
C ASP A 59 28.12 -2.99 -16.87
N CYS A 60 27.32 -2.93 -17.94
CA CYS A 60 26.06 -2.17 -17.99
C CYS A 60 24.85 -3.10 -17.83
N TYR A 61 23.91 -2.74 -16.94
CA TYR A 61 22.68 -3.47 -16.64
C TYR A 61 21.47 -2.57 -16.84
N SER A 62 20.37 -3.07 -17.37
CA SER A 62 19.17 -2.26 -17.56
C SER A 62 18.60 -1.84 -16.22
N GLU A 63 18.35 -0.53 -16.09
CA GLU A 63 17.79 0.07 -14.89
C GLU A 63 16.39 -0.49 -14.60
N GLU A 64 15.56 -0.65 -15.64
CA GLU A 64 14.24 -1.27 -15.58
C GLU A 64 14.28 -2.69 -14.99
N ASP A 65 15.14 -3.57 -15.53
CA ASP A 65 15.27 -4.95 -15.04
C ASP A 65 15.79 -4.99 -13.58
N ILE A 66 16.70 -4.07 -13.22
CA ILE A 66 17.24 -3.94 -11.87
C ILE A 66 16.15 -3.48 -10.89
N ASN A 67 15.29 -2.55 -11.29
CA ASN A 67 14.20 -2.05 -10.46
C ASN A 67 13.18 -3.15 -10.15
N VAL A 68 12.84 -4.02 -11.12
CA VAL A 68 11.94 -5.16 -10.86
C VAL A 68 12.55 -6.14 -9.85
N LEU A 69 13.85 -6.44 -9.96
CA LEU A 69 14.56 -7.27 -8.99
C LEU A 69 14.58 -6.61 -7.61
N GLN A 70 14.75 -5.29 -7.55
CA GLN A 70 14.71 -4.53 -6.31
C GLN A 70 13.32 -4.58 -5.64
N GLN A 71 12.23 -4.46 -6.42
CA GLN A 71 10.87 -4.62 -5.89
C GLN A 71 10.64 -6.00 -5.27
N PHE A 72 11.14 -7.06 -5.90
CA PHE A 72 11.10 -8.39 -5.30
C PHE A 72 11.88 -8.46 -3.99
N ILE A 73 13.02 -7.77 -3.86
CA ILE A 73 13.80 -7.70 -2.63
C ILE A 73 13.03 -6.93 -1.55
N ASP A 74 12.49 -5.77 -1.89
CA ASP A 74 11.81 -4.86 -0.97
C ASP A 74 10.54 -5.51 -0.38
N ASN A 75 9.73 -6.12 -1.24
CA ASN A 75 8.53 -6.89 -0.87
C ASN A 75 8.84 -8.12 0.00
N SER A 76 10.11 -8.51 0.07
CA SER A 76 10.58 -9.72 0.74
C SER A 76 11.45 -9.44 1.95
N SER A 77 11.58 -8.20 2.42
CA SER A 77 12.53 -7.82 3.47
C SER A 77 12.47 -8.67 4.76
N GLU A 78 11.30 -9.20 5.13
CA GLU A 78 11.14 -10.09 6.29
C GLU A 78 11.44 -11.57 6.02
N THR A 79 11.28 -12.02 4.78
CA THR A 79 11.32 -13.44 4.40
C THR A 79 12.51 -13.81 3.52
N ILE A 80 13.22 -12.81 2.97
CA ILE A 80 14.28 -12.98 1.98
C ILE A 80 15.45 -13.78 2.57
N ASN A 81 15.97 -14.68 1.76
CA ASN A 81 17.00 -15.60 2.17
C ASN A 81 18.39 -14.96 2.07
N MET A 82 18.86 -14.45 3.20
CA MET A 82 20.19 -13.83 3.37
C MET A 82 21.38 -14.73 3.02
N SER A 83 21.19 -16.03 2.74
CA SER A 83 22.28 -16.85 2.20
C SER A 83 22.71 -16.48 0.78
N MET A 84 21.95 -15.62 0.10
CA MET A 84 22.27 -15.07 -1.21
C MET A 84 23.21 -13.85 -1.15
N ASP A 85 23.42 -13.26 0.03
CA ASP A 85 24.34 -12.13 0.24
C ASP A 85 25.79 -12.60 0.01
N GLU A 86 26.28 -12.50 -1.22
CA GLU A 86 27.58 -13.03 -1.61
C GLU A 86 28.72 -12.21 -0.99
N ASN A 87 28.49 -10.92 -0.78
CA ASN A 87 29.50 -9.98 -0.31
C ASN A 87 29.52 -9.84 1.23
N GLY A 88 28.47 -10.29 1.91
CA GLY A 88 28.32 -10.35 3.36
C GLY A 88 28.05 -9.00 4.01
N ASN A 89 27.45 -8.04 3.29
CA ASN A 89 27.14 -6.70 3.79
C ASN A 89 25.82 -6.64 4.61
N GLY A 90 25.04 -7.72 4.62
CA GLY A 90 23.78 -7.83 5.33
C GLY A 90 22.56 -7.32 4.55
N VAL A 91 22.69 -7.06 3.25
CA VAL A 91 21.61 -6.67 2.34
C VAL A 91 21.71 -7.52 1.08
N ILE A 92 20.57 -7.92 0.49
CA ILE A 92 20.57 -8.55 -0.83
C ILE A 92 20.50 -7.44 -1.87
N GLU A 93 21.49 -7.37 -2.75
CA GLU A 93 21.47 -6.48 -3.91
C GLU A 93 20.73 -7.15 -5.08
N PRO A 94 20.19 -6.38 -6.05
CA PRO A 94 19.52 -6.94 -7.23
C PRO A 94 20.33 -7.99 -7.97
N LEU A 95 21.66 -7.81 -8.07
CA LEU A 95 22.55 -8.76 -8.73
C LEU A 95 22.86 -10.02 -7.91
N GLU A 96 22.44 -10.06 -6.65
CA GLU A 96 22.56 -11.22 -5.75
C GLU A 96 21.25 -12.01 -5.65
N LEU A 97 20.16 -11.47 -6.22
CA LEU A 97 18.85 -12.10 -6.16
C LEU A 97 18.76 -13.33 -7.09
N GLY A 98 18.52 -14.48 -6.47
CA GLY A 98 18.38 -15.75 -7.17
C GLY A 98 19.64 -16.62 -7.05
N TYR A 99 19.43 -17.93 -7.11
CA TYR A 99 20.53 -18.89 -7.18
C TYR A 99 21.16 -18.95 -8.58
N ILE A 100 20.34 -18.73 -9.62
CA ILE A 100 20.81 -18.52 -10.98
C ILE A 100 20.22 -17.20 -11.47
N GLN A 101 21.12 -16.29 -11.83
CA GLN A 101 20.79 -15.05 -12.50
C GLN A 101 21.64 -14.95 -13.77
N GLN A 102 21.01 -14.77 -14.94
CA GLN A 102 21.72 -14.66 -16.22
C GLN A 102 21.30 -13.40 -16.97
N TRP A 103 22.30 -12.67 -17.46
CA TRP A 103 22.15 -11.45 -18.25
C TRP A 103 22.71 -11.67 -19.65
N ASN A 104 22.09 -11.06 -20.67
CA ASN A 104 22.61 -11.09 -22.03
C ASN A 104 23.72 -10.04 -22.25
N SER A 105 24.32 -10.03 -23.44
CA SER A 105 25.43 -9.11 -23.76
C SER A 105 25.04 -7.63 -23.82
N ASP A 106 23.74 -7.34 -23.85
CA ASP A 106 23.20 -5.99 -23.90
C ASP A 106 22.76 -5.51 -22.50
N GLY A 107 22.97 -6.30 -21.44
CA GLY A 107 22.65 -5.92 -20.06
C GLY A 107 21.20 -6.16 -19.65
N ARG A 108 20.44 -7.00 -20.36
CA ARG A 108 19.06 -7.38 -20.00
C ARG A 108 18.99 -8.76 -19.36
N LEU A 109 18.10 -8.95 -18.40
CA LEU A 109 17.93 -10.21 -17.66
C LEU A 109 17.23 -11.26 -18.54
N VAL A 110 17.75 -12.48 -18.50
CA VAL A 110 17.28 -13.62 -19.30
C VAL A 110 16.75 -14.75 -18.42
N GLU A 111 17.36 -14.99 -17.26
CA GLU A 111 16.93 -16.05 -16.34
C GLU A 111 17.02 -15.57 -14.89
N LEU A 112 15.93 -15.80 -14.16
CA LEU A 112 15.84 -15.68 -12.71
C LEU A 112 15.35 -17.01 -12.11
N ASP A 113 16.19 -17.65 -11.31
CA ASP A 113 15.90 -18.94 -10.68
C ASP A 113 16.21 -18.92 -9.18
N CYS A 114 15.19 -19.17 -8.38
CA CYS A 114 15.21 -19.26 -6.92
C CYS A 114 15.20 -20.72 -6.42
N GLY A 115 15.71 -21.64 -7.23
CA GLY A 115 15.54 -23.08 -7.05
C GLY A 115 16.46 -23.80 -6.05
N TYR A 116 16.10 -25.06 -5.78
CA TYR A 116 16.74 -25.94 -4.78
C TYR A 116 18.28 -26.07 -4.97
N PRO A 117 19.08 -25.95 -3.89
CA PRO A 117 18.72 -26.13 -2.48
C PRO A 117 18.35 -24.86 -1.70
N LEU A 118 18.34 -23.68 -2.33
CA LEU A 118 18.11 -22.40 -1.66
C LEU A 118 16.83 -21.77 -2.22
N PHE A 119 15.79 -21.66 -1.40
CA PHE A 119 14.63 -20.83 -1.74
C PHE A 119 15.00 -19.37 -1.54
N CYS A 120 14.58 -18.46 -2.41
CA CYS A 120 14.91 -17.03 -2.29
C CYS A 120 14.21 -16.37 -1.09
N GLY A 121 13.11 -16.93 -0.62
CA GLY A 121 12.32 -16.34 0.46
C GLY A 121 11.50 -15.14 0.00
N LEU A 122 11.07 -15.12 -1.27
CA LEU A 122 10.29 -14.00 -1.80
C LEU A 122 8.91 -13.93 -1.13
N SER A 123 8.39 -12.74 -0.80
CA SER A 123 7.03 -12.51 -0.32
C SER A 123 6.41 -11.27 -0.96
N GLY A 124 5.14 -10.98 -0.62
CA GLY A 124 4.39 -9.91 -1.28
C GLY A 124 3.92 -10.32 -2.67
N GLU A 125 3.51 -9.34 -3.47
CA GLU A 125 2.97 -9.58 -4.81
C GLU A 125 4.07 -9.72 -5.87
N ILE A 126 3.73 -10.37 -6.98
CA ILE A 126 4.58 -10.35 -8.19
C ILE A 126 4.42 -8.95 -8.81
N PRO A 127 5.50 -8.14 -8.94
CA PRO A 127 5.43 -6.82 -9.53
C PRO A 127 4.81 -6.82 -10.93
N GLU A 128 3.93 -5.86 -11.23
CA GLU A 128 3.33 -5.72 -12.55
C GLU A 128 4.40 -5.38 -13.62
N ASP A 129 5.44 -4.64 -13.24
CA ASP A 129 6.57 -4.28 -14.11
C ASP A 129 7.39 -5.48 -14.62
N ILE A 130 7.19 -6.69 -14.07
CA ILE A 130 7.83 -7.91 -14.59
C ILE A 130 7.50 -8.12 -16.08
N GLY A 131 6.35 -7.63 -16.55
CA GLY A 131 5.94 -7.69 -17.95
C GLY A 131 6.83 -6.89 -18.90
N ASN A 132 7.60 -5.92 -18.39
CA ASN A 132 8.49 -5.08 -19.20
C ASN A 132 9.86 -5.72 -19.48
N MET A 133 10.16 -6.85 -18.82
CA MET A 133 11.41 -7.59 -18.98
C MET A 133 11.39 -8.45 -20.26
N GLU A 134 11.22 -7.84 -21.44
CA GLU A 134 10.93 -8.52 -22.72
C GLU A 134 11.93 -9.63 -23.13
N PHE A 135 13.14 -9.60 -22.58
CA PHE A 135 14.22 -10.57 -22.86
C PHE A 135 14.22 -11.78 -21.92
N LEU A 136 13.30 -11.82 -20.95
CA LEU A 136 13.21 -12.88 -19.95
C LEU A 136 12.74 -14.19 -20.60
N GLU A 137 13.57 -15.22 -20.53
CA GLU A 137 13.31 -16.54 -21.11
C GLU A 137 12.89 -17.57 -20.07
N SER A 138 13.24 -17.36 -18.80
CA SER A 138 12.99 -18.33 -17.72
C SER A 138 12.83 -17.66 -16.36
N VAL A 139 11.66 -17.87 -15.74
CA VAL A 139 11.34 -17.46 -14.37
C VAL A 139 10.99 -18.68 -13.53
N ARG A 140 11.79 -18.94 -12.49
CA ARG A 140 11.56 -20.02 -11.52
C ARG A 140 11.60 -19.47 -10.10
N ILE A 141 10.47 -18.99 -9.62
CA ILE A 141 10.30 -18.41 -8.27
C ILE A 141 9.41 -19.30 -7.40
N TYR A 142 9.58 -20.60 -7.55
CA TYR A 142 8.86 -21.62 -6.81
C TYR A 142 9.37 -21.79 -5.36
N VAL A 143 8.48 -22.25 -4.46
CA VAL A 143 8.75 -22.44 -3.02
C VAL A 143 9.13 -21.12 -2.35
N ASN A 144 8.29 -20.11 -2.51
CA ASN A 144 8.40 -18.83 -1.82
C ASN A 144 7.08 -18.53 -1.06
N TYR A 145 6.93 -17.30 -0.58
CA TYR A 145 5.78 -16.79 0.16
C TYR A 145 5.00 -15.73 -0.64
N LEU A 146 5.12 -15.73 -1.97
CA LEU A 146 4.45 -14.75 -2.83
C LEU A 146 2.92 -14.88 -2.69
N SER A 147 2.23 -13.75 -2.56
CA SER A 147 0.78 -13.63 -2.40
C SER A 147 0.18 -12.69 -3.45
N GLY A 148 -1.13 -12.48 -3.44
CA GLY A 148 -1.79 -11.62 -4.44
C GLY A 148 -1.95 -12.29 -5.81
N PRO A 149 -2.48 -11.56 -6.81
CA PRO A 149 -2.75 -12.08 -8.14
C PRO A 149 -1.49 -12.35 -8.97
N ILE A 150 -1.61 -13.18 -10.00
CA ILE A 150 -0.63 -13.20 -11.10
C ILE A 150 -0.95 -11.98 -11.98
N PRO A 151 -0.01 -11.04 -12.20
CA PRO A 151 -0.28 -9.82 -12.95
C PRO A 151 -0.60 -10.12 -14.42
N GLU A 152 -1.51 -9.35 -15.02
CA GLU A 152 -1.88 -9.52 -16.43
C GLU A 152 -0.69 -9.29 -17.37
N SER A 153 0.23 -8.41 -16.99
CA SER A 153 1.45 -8.08 -17.72
C SER A 153 2.38 -9.27 -17.99
N ILE A 154 2.23 -10.40 -17.28
CA ILE A 154 3.01 -11.62 -17.53
C ILE A 154 2.85 -12.12 -18.97
N GLY A 155 1.72 -11.83 -19.62
CA GLY A 155 1.45 -12.16 -21.03
C GLY A 155 2.34 -11.41 -22.03
N ASN A 156 2.98 -10.31 -21.62
CA ASN A 156 3.87 -9.53 -22.49
C ASN A 156 5.23 -10.22 -22.70
N LEU A 157 5.59 -11.20 -21.86
CA LEU A 157 6.86 -11.91 -21.90
C LEU A 157 6.88 -12.99 -23.00
N THR A 158 6.79 -12.57 -24.26
CA THR A 158 6.65 -13.46 -25.42
C THR A 158 7.83 -14.42 -25.66
N ASN A 159 9.00 -14.13 -25.09
CA ASN A 159 10.19 -14.98 -25.14
C ASN A 159 10.24 -16.03 -24.00
N LEU A 160 9.31 -15.96 -23.04
CA LEU A 160 9.30 -16.84 -21.88
C LEU A 160 9.04 -18.28 -22.30
N SER A 161 9.93 -19.17 -21.87
CA SER A 161 9.87 -20.62 -22.11
C SER A 161 9.64 -21.41 -20.82
N VAL A 162 9.90 -20.81 -19.66
CA VAL A 162 9.70 -21.45 -18.36
C VAL A 162 9.08 -20.47 -17.37
N LEU A 163 7.92 -20.85 -16.82
CA LEU A 163 7.23 -20.15 -15.75
C LEU A 163 6.90 -21.15 -14.62
N ASP A 164 7.65 -21.08 -13.53
CA ASP A 164 7.48 -21.93 -12.35
C ASP A 164 7.17 -21.08 -11.11
N LEU A 165 5.90 -21.05 -10.73
CA LEU A 165 5.33 -20.28 -9.61
C LEU A 165 4.79 -21.20 -8.50
N ASN A 166 5.11 -22.49 -8.53
CA ASN A 166 4.48 -23.46 -7.65
C ASN A 166 4.90 -23.30 -6.17
N ASN A 167 4.07 -23.77 -5.23
CA ASN A 167 4.28 -23.64 -3.78
C ASN A 167 4.49 -22.19 -3.33
N ASN A 168 3.51 -21.33 -3.61
CA ASN A 168 3.40 -19.96 -3.11
C ASN A 168 2.01 -19.77 -2.46
N TRP A 169 1.65 -18.53 -2.10
CA TRP A 169 0.34 -18.13 -1.59
C TRP A 169 -0.44 -17.25 -2.58
N LEU A 170 -0.14 -17.36 -3.88
CA LEU A 170 -0.79 -16.57 -4.93
C LEU A 170 -2.30 -16.84 -4.95
N SER A 171 -3.10 -15.79 -5.03
CA SER A 171 -4.57 -15.80 -4.93
C SER A 171 -5.21 -15.09 -6.11
N GLY A 172 -6.55 -15.09 -6.22
CA GLY A 172 -7.23 -14.47 -7.36
C GLY A 172 -7.23 -15.35 -8.62
N THR A 173 -7.72 -14.83 -9.75
CA THR A 173 -7.85 -15.60 -11.00
C THR A 173 -6.52 -15.70 -11.76
N ILE A 174 -6.36 -16.74 -12.57
CA ILE A 174 -5.25 -16.81 -13.54
C ILE A 174 -5.61 -15.89 -14.72
N PRO A 175 -4.79 -14.88 -15.08
CA PRO A 175 -5.11 -13.95 -16.16
C PRO A 175 -5.14 -14.64 -17.52
N GLU A 176 -6.08 -14.26 -18.39
CA GLU A 176 -6.21 -14.81 -19.76
C GLU A 176 -4.97 -14.53 -20.63
N SER A 177 -4.23 -13.45 -20.34
CA SER A 177 -2.98 -13.10 -21.02
C SER A 177 -1.90 -14.19 -20.93
N ILE A 178 -1.99 -15.11 -19.95
CA ILE A 178 -1.10 -16.28 -19.89
C ILE A 178 -1.21 -17.15 -21.14
N CYS A 179 -2.36 -17.13 -21.82
CA CYS A 179 -2.58 -17.86 -23.06
C CYS A 179 -1.77 -17.31 -24.25
N ASP A 180 -1.29 -16.06 -24.18
CA ASP A 180 -0.43 -15.48 -25.22
C ASP A 180 0.99 -16.09 -25.19
N ILE A 181 1.48 -16.43 -24.00
CA ILE A 181 2.81 -17.04 -23.80
C ILE A 181 2.76 -18.57 -23.67
N GLN A 182 1.62 -19.15 -23.25
CA GLN A 182 1.46 -20.59 -23.03
C GLN A 182 1.98 -21.47 -24.20
N PRO A 183 1.77 -21.14 -25.48
CA PRO A 183 2.27 -21.94 -26.60
C PRO A 183 3.80 -22.04 -26.67
N ASN A 184 4.53 -21.09 -26.08
CA ASN A 184 5.99 -21.04 -26.04
C ASN A 184 6.57 -21.63 -24.75
N LEU A 185 5.75 -21.89 -23.72
CA LEU A 185 6.19 -22.44 -22.44
C LEU A 185 6.47 -23.96 -22.55
N ASP A 186 7.73 -24.33 -22.37
CA ASP A 186 8.18 -25.71 -22.16
C ASP A 186 7.85 -26.21 -20.74
N VAL A 187 7.80 -25.29 -19.76
CA VAL A 187 7.45 -25.57 -18.36
C VAL A 187 6.49 -24.50 -17.85
N LEU A 188 5.30 -24.94 -17.41
CA LEU A 188 4.34 -24.13 -16.67
C LEU A 188 3.94 -24.89 -15.40
N SER A 189 4.23 -24.34 -14.22
CA SER A 189 3.81 -24.92 -12.95
C SER A 189 3.20 -23.88 -12.02
N LEU A 190 1.95 -24.10 -11.63
CA LEU A 190 1.17 -23.21 -10.75
C LEU A 190 0.69 -23.91 -9.46
N ASP A 191 1.05 -25.19 -9.29
CA ASP A 191 0.55 -26.09 -8.24
C ASP A 191 0.83 -25.58 -6.82
N PHE A 192 -0.01 -25.92 -5.85
CA PHE A 192 0.07 -25.50 -4.44
C PHE A 192 0.07 -23.98 -4.25
N ASN A 193 -0.96 -23.31 -4.78
CA ASN A 193 -1.28 -21.90 -4.53
C ASN A 193 -2.75 -21.77 -4.04
N GLN A 194 -3.32 -20.55 -4.05
CA GLN A 194 -4.71 -20.21 -3.72
C GLN A 194 -5.47 -19.64 -4.94
N LEU A 195 -5.05 -20.00 -6.16
CA LEU A 195 -5.61 -19.43 -7.39
C LEU A 195 -7.04 -19.94 -7.62
N CYS A 196 -7.93 -19.01 -7.99
CA CYS A 196 -9.35 -19.23 -8.10
C CYS A 196 -9.79 -19.59 -9.53
N PRO A 197 -10.74 -20.52 -9.70
CA PRO A 197 -11.39 -20.79 -10.99
C PRO A 197 -12.40 -19.66 -11.37
N PRO A 198 -12.81 -19.55 -12.65
CA PRO A 198 -12.44 -20.41 -13.78
C PRO A 198 -10.98 -20.23 -14.21
N TYR A 199 -10.32 -21.32 -14.57
CA TYR A 199 -8.97 -21.28 -15.12
C TYR A 199 -9.03 -21.16 -16.65
N PRO A 200 -8.17 -20.34 -17.30
CA PRO A 200 -8.12 -20.24 -18.76
C PRO A 200 -7.96 -21.60 -19.43
N GLU A 201 -8.68 -21.87 -20.52
CA GLU A 201 -8.73 -23.18 -21.20
C GLU A 201 -7.32 -23.67 -21.60
N CYS A 202 -6.42 -22.73 -21.95
CA CYS A 202 -5.06 -23.02 -22.37
C CYS A 202 -4.19 -23.63 -21.23
N VAL A 203 -4.52 -23.37 -19.96
CA VAL A 203 -3.75 -23.82 -18.79
C VAL A 203 -4.52 -24.74 -17.84
N GLU A 204 -5.84 -24.89 -18.00
CA GLU A 204 -6.74 -25.68 -17.14
C GLU A 204 -6.18 -27.08 -16.81
N GLY A 205 -5.53 -27.74 -17.78
CA GLY A 205 -4.91 -29.05 -17.60
C GLY A 205 -3.63 -29.11 -16.75
N ASN A 206 -3.04 -27.96 -16.42
CA ASN A 206 -1.71 -27.82 -15.81
C ASN A 206 -1.69 -26.97 -14.52
N VAL A 207 -2.85 -26.50 -14.01
CA VAL A 207 -2.94 -25.62 -12.84
C VAL A 207 -2.52 -26.30 -11.52
N GLY A 208 -2.67 -27.62 -11.42
CA GLY A 208 -2.37 -28.35 -10.17
C GLY A 208 -3.43 -28.17 -9.08
N TYR A 209 -3.08 -28.50 -7.84
CA TYR A 209 -3.87 -28.31 -6.63
C TYR A 209 -3.84 -26.85 -6.18
N GLN A 210 -5.02 -26.28 -5.95
CA GLN A 210 -5.20 -24.92 -5.40
C GLN A 210 -6.04 -25.00 -4.12
N ASP A 211 -5.72 -24.18 -3.11
CA ASP A 211 -6.59 -23.93 -1.96
C ASP A 211 -7.61 -22.85 -2.32
N THR A 212 -8.75 -23.28 -2.86
CA THR A 212 -9.83 -22.39 -3.30
C THR A 212 -10.80 -22.02 -2.18
N SER A 213 -10.43 -22.19 -0.90
CA SER A 213 -11.35 -22.00 0.22
C SER A 213 -11.75 -20.53 0.46
N GLN A 214 -11.01 -19.58 -0.10
CA GLN A 214 -11.28 -18.13 -0.04
C GLN A 214 -11.80 -17.56 -1.36
N CYS A 215 -12.03 -18.38 -2.38
CA CYS A 215 -12.53 -17.90 -3.65
C CYS A 215 -13.99 -17.49 -3.52
N VAL A 216 -14.27 -16.21 -3.76
CA VAL A 216 -15.62 -15.71 -4.05
C VAL A 216 -15.79 -15.80 -5.56
N SER A 217 -16.73 -16.62 -6.01
CA SER A 217 -16.96 -16.88 -7.42
C SER A 217 -18.26 -16.27 -7.90
N THR A 218 -18.24 -15.81 -9.15
CA THR A 218 -19.42 -15.42 -9.90
C THR A 218 -19.79 -16.54 -10.85
N TRP A 219 -21.00 -17.08 -10.68
CA TRP A 219 -21.52 -18.18 -11.48
C TRP A 219 -22.60 -17.67 -12.43
N HIS A 220 -22.44 -17.92 -13.72
CA HIS A 220 -23.38 -17.48 -14.74
C HIS A 220 -24.38 -18.59 -15.10
N VAL A 221 -25.66 -18.22 -15.17
CA VAL A 221 -26.77 -19.10 -15.54
C VAL A 221 -27.50 -18.50 -16.75
N SER A 222 -27.78 -19.32 -17.76
CA SER A 222 -28.52 -18.91 -18.96
C SER A 222 -29.46 -20.03 -19.42
N THR A 223 -30.65 -19.69 -19.89
CA THR A 223 -31.58 -20.67 -20.50
C THR A 223 -31.00 -21.40 -21.73
N SER A 224 -29.93 -20.87 -22.33
CA SER A 224 -29.19 -21.49 -23.44
C SER A 224 -27.96 -22.29 -23.00
N GLY A 225 -27.63 -22.25 -21.71
CA GLY A 225 -26.50 -22.93 -21.10
C GLY A 225 -26.70 -24.44 -20.94
N SER A 226 -25.80 -25.07 -20.17
CA SER A 226 -25.87 -26.49 -19.80
C SER A 226 -25.29 -26.70 -18.41
N ASP A 227 -25.94 -27.48 -17.54
CA ASP A 227 -25.42 -27.84 -16.21
C ASP A 227 -24.19 -28.77 -16.26
N SER A 228 -23.71 -29.10 -17.47
CA SER A 228 -22.42 -29.72 -17.69
C SER A 228 -21.29 -28.72 -17.97
N ASN A 229 -21.62 -27.43 -18.10
CA ASN A 229 -20.65 -26.37 -18.34
C ASN A 229 -19.91 -26.02 -17.05
N ASN A 230 -18.98 -25.07 -17.12
CA ASN A 230 -18.17 -24.64 -15.98
C ASN A 230 -18.76 -23.42 -15.23
N GLY A 231 -19.84 -22.80 -15.73
CA GLY A 231 -20.49 -21.66 -15.06
C GLY A 231 -19.81 -20.31 -15.29
N SER A 232 -18.86 -20.23 -16.23
CA SER A 232 -18.29 -18.98 -16.73
C SER A 232 -19.31 -18.20 -17.57
N ALA A 233 -19.04 -16.92 -17.85
CA ALA A 233 -19.88 -16.08 -18.70
C ALA A 233 -20.02 -16.66 -20.13
N GLU A 234 -18.95 -17.26 -20.67
CA GLU A 234 -18.89 -17.86 -22.00
C GLU A 234 -19.55 -19.25 -22.04
N SER A 235 -19.57 -19.95 -20.91
CA SER A 235 -20.12 -21.29 -20.75
C SER A 235 -21.00 -21.39 -19.48
N PRO A 236 -22.18 -20.75 -19.48
CA PRO A 236 -23.04 -20.68 -18.30
C PRO A 236 -23.77 -22.00 -18.03
N PHE A 237 -24.21 -22.20 -16.79
CA PHE A 237 -25.12 -23.28 -16.40
C PHE A 237 -26.52 -23.09 -17.02
N ALA A 238 -27.31 -24.17 -17.09
CA ALA A 238 -28.67 -24.09 -17.62
C ALA A 238 -29.71 -23.75 -16.55
N THR A 239 -29.48 -24.17 -15.30
CA THR A 239 -30.44 -24.06 -14.21
C THR A 239 -29.92 -23.23 -13.04
N ILE A 240 -30.81 -22.48 -12.41
CA ILE A 240 -30.47 -21.60 -11.29
C ILE A 240 -30.09 -22.45 -10.08
N GLN A 241 -30.83 -23.53 -9.82
CA GLN A 241 -30.52 -24.42 -8.69
C GLN A 241 -29.12 -25.02 -8.82
N HIS A 242 -28.67 -25.36 -10.02
CA HIS A 242 -27.33 -25.89 -10.19
C HIS A 242 -26.25 -24.85 -9.86
N GLY A 243 -26.45 -23.59 -10.28
CA GLY A 243 -25.60 -22.47 -9.86
C GLY A 243 -25.52 -22.38 -8.33
N ILE A 244 -26.67 -22.37 -7.65
CA ILE A 244 -26.72 -22.35 -6.18
C ILE A 244 -26.02 -23.57 -5.56
N ASP A 245 -26.19 -24.77 -6.14
CA ASP A 245 -25.62 -26.00 -5.61
C ASP A 245 -24.09 -26.00 -5.63
N VAL A 246 -23.47 -25.40 -6.66
CA VAL A 246 -22.01 -25.30 -6.79
C VAL A 246 -21.41 -24.15 -5.99
N SER A 247 -22.18 -23.10 -5.72
CA SER A 247 -21.70 -21.91 -4.99
C SER A 247 -21.33 -22.20 -3.53
N SER A 248 -20.42 -21.40 -2.98
CA SER A 248 -20.09 -21.32 -1.55
C SER A 248 -20.61 -20.01 -0.95
N ASP A 249 -20.64 -19.91 0.39
CA ASP A 249 -21.04 -18.65 1.05
C ASP A 249 -20.19 -17.47 0.55
N GLY A 250 -20.84 -16.35 0.22
CA GLY A 250 -20.21 -15.16 -0.37
C GLY A 250 -20.31 -15.08 -1.88
N ASP A 251 -20.51 -16.20 -2.59
CA ASP A 251 -20.61 -16.24 -4.05
C ASP A 251 -21.84 -15.49 -4.60
N SER A 252 -21.76 -15.16 -5.89
CA SER A 252 -22.87 -14.62 -6.67
C SER A 252 -23.29 -15.57 -7.79
N VAL A 253 -24.59 -15.70 -8.01
CA VAL A 253 -25.19 -16.40 -9.15
C VAL A 253 -25.91 -15.36 -10.02
N LEU A 254 -25.32 -15.04 -11.17
CA LEU A 254 -25.88 -14.08 -12.12
C LEU A 254 -26.68 -14.82 -13.19
N VAL A 255 -27.95 -14.44 -13.36
CA VAL A 255 -28.90 -15.17 -14.19
C VAL A 255 -29.34 -14.31 -15.37
N SER A 256 -28.98 -14.72 -16.58
CA SER A 256 -29.40 -14.04 -17.80
C SER A 256 -30.93 -14.10 -17.97
N SER A 257 -31.47 -13.11 -18.67
CA SER A 257 -32.87 -13.02 -19.07
C SER A 257 -33.39 -14.33 -19.70
N GLY A 258 -34.64 -14.65 -19.37
CA GLY A 258 -35.25 -15.92 -19.77
C GLY A 258 -36.23 -16.45 -18.73
N THR A 259 -36.89 -17.56 -19.06
CA THR A 259 -37.83 -18.24 -18.15
C THR A 259 -37.25 -19.56 -17.67
N TYR A 260 -37.02 -19.64 -16.37
CA TYR A 260 -36.49 -20.80 -15.65
C TYR A 260 -37.64 -21.50 -14.95
N LEU A 261 -37.94 -22.73 -15.40
CA LEU A 261 -39.03 -23.54 -14.84
C LEU A 261 -38.51 -24.37 -13.66
N GLU A 262 -38.40 -23.73 -12.50
CA GLU A 262 -37.68 -24.26 -11.33
C GLU A 262 -38.34 -23.84 -10.01
N ASN A 263 -38.06 -24.61 -8.96
CA ASN A 263 -38.22 -24.20 -7.57
C ASN A 263 -36.82 -24.19 -6.96
N ILE A 264 -36.37 -23.05 -6.47
CA ILE A 264 -35.00 -22.89 -5.96
C ILE A 264 -34.96 -22.87 -4.43
N ASP A 265 -33.93 -23.50 -3.88
CA ASP A 265 -33.61 -23.57 -2.46
C ASP A 265 -32.16 -23.10 -2.27
N TYR A 266 -31.97 -22.10 -1.42
CA TYR A 266 -30.66 -21.55 -1.09
C TYR A 266 -29.78 -22.55 -0.30
N ASN A 267 -30.32 -23.68 0.15
CA ASN A 267 -29.59 -24.74 0.86
C ASN A 267 -28.85 -24.21 2.10
N SER A 268 -29.44 -23.23 2.79
CA SER A 268 -28.84 -22.52 3.93
C SER A 268 -27.56 -21.74 3.62
N LYS A 269 -27.28 -21.42 2.36
CA LYS A 269 -26.11 -20.65 1.93
C LYS A 269 -26.36 -19.14 1.95
N ASN A 270 -25.31 -18.39 2.27
CA ASN A 270 -25.26 -16.92 2.27
C ASN A 270 -24.72 -16.41 0.93
N ILE A 271 -25.50 -16.51 -0.14
CA ILE A 271 -25.12 -16.14 -1.51
C ILE A 271 -26.03 -15.06 -2.09
N ALA A 272 -25.57 -14.36 -3.11
CA ALA A 272 -26.40 -13.49 -3.93
C ALA A 272 -26.91 -14.25 -5.18
N VAL A 273 -28.20 -14.16 -5.47
CA VAL A 273 -28.78 -14.63 -6.74
C VAL A 273 -29.49 -13.44 -7.37
N ILE A 274 -29.00 -13.02 -8.55
CA ILE A 274 -29.37 -11.75 -9.17
C ILE A 274 -29.73 -12.00 -10.64
N GLY A 275 -30.91 -11.56 -11.05
CA GLY A 275 -31.34 -11.59 -12.44
C GLY A 275 -30.78 -10.43 -13.25
N GLU A 276 -30.69 -10.59 -14.57
CA GLU A 276 -30.23 -9.52 -15.48
C GLU A 276 -31.21 -8.33 -15.50
N ASP A 277 -32.51 -8.63 -15.39
CA ASP A 277 -33.61 -7.67 -15.48
C ASP A 277 -34.88 -8.32 -14.93
N ARG A 278 -35.58 -7.65 -14.00
CA ARG A 278 -36.72 -8.23 -13.28
C ARG A 278 -37.94 -8.51 -14.16
N GLU A 279 -38.12 -7.78 -15.25
CA GLU A 279 -39.23 -7.95 -16.18
C GLU A 279 -39.02 -9.15 -17.11
N SER A 280 -37.78 -9.48 -17.44
CA SER A 280 -37.42 -10.52 -18.42
C SER A 280 -36.78 -11.78 -17.82
N THR A 281 -36.31 -11.72 -16.57
CA THR A 281 -35.71 -12.87 -15.86
C THR A 281 -36.75 -13.49 -14.92
N ILE A 282 -37.31 -14.63 -15.31
CA ILE A 282 -38.51 -15.21 -14.71
C ILE A 282 -38.18 -16.57 -14.07
N ILE A 283 -38.47 -16.72 -12.78
CA ILE A 283 -38.52 -18.03 -12.10
C ILE A 283 -39.98 -18.46 -12.00
N ASP A 284 -40.34 -19.53 -12.71
CA ASP A 284 -41.69 -20.10 -12.73
C ASP A 284 -41.71 -21.45 -11.98
N GLY A 285 -42.37 -21.48 -10.82
CA GLY A 285 -42.55 -22.67 -9.98
C GLY A 285 -43.51 -23.73 -10.55
N ASN A 286 -44.04 -23.54 -11.77
CA ASN A 286 -44.85 -24.51 -12.49
C ASN A 286 -46.09 -25.01 -11.74
N GLN A 287 -46.71 -24.13 -10.96
CA GLN A 287 -47.86 -24.39 -10.07
C GLN A 287 -47.57 -25.47 -9.01
N SER A 288 -46.35 -25.52 -8.49
CA SER A 288 -45.93 -26.50 -7.48
C SER A 288 -44.92 -25.90 -6.51
N GLY A 289 -45.13 -26.11 -5.22
CA GLY A 289 -44.18 -25.71 -4.17
C GLY A 289 -44.00 -24.19 -4.07
N SER A 290 -43.12 -23.78 -3.17
CA SER A 290 -42.62 -22.41 -3.09
C SER A 290 -41.62 -22.20 -4.23
N VAL A 291 -41.70 -21.08 -4.93
CA VAL A 291 -40.76 -20.78 -6.04
C VAL A 291 -39.35 -20.59 -5.50
N VAL A 292 -39.21 -19.87 -4.38
CA VAL A 292 -37.92 -19.65 -3.70
C VAL A 292 -38.04 -20.00 -2.22
N THR A 293 -37.06 -20.72 -1.69
CA THR A 293 -36.99 -21.10 -0.28
C THR A 293 -35.69 -20.63 0.38
N PHE A 294 -35.84 -19.98 1.54
CA PHE A 294 -34.76 -19.61 2.45
C PHE A 294 -34.95 -20.32 3.79
N ASP A 295 -34.12 -21.33 4.08
CA ASP A 295 -34.16 -22.09 5.33
C ASP A 295 -32.85 -21.95 6.12
N SER A 296 -32.97 -21.57 7.40
CA SER A 296 -31.89 -21.63 8.38
C SER A 296 -30.66 -20.78 8.04
N ILE A 297 -30.87 -19.65 7.36
CA ILE A 297 -29.81 -18.70 6.96
C ILE A 297 -29.62 -17.64 8.05
N VAL A 298 -28.40 -17.56 8.59
CA VAL A 298 -28.05 -16.61 9.65
C VAL A 298 -27.19 -15.48 9.07
N GLY A 299 -27.60 -14.23 9.28
CA GLY A 299 -26.97 -13.05 8.66
C GLY A 299 -27.78 -12.51 7.48
N SER A 300 -27.47 -11.29 7.03
CA SER A 300 -28.23 -10.55 6.00
C SER A 300 -27.57 -10.52 4.62
N THR A 301 -26.56 -11.37 4.39
CA THR A 301 -25.77 -11.37 3.14
C THR A 301 -26.41 -12.16 2.02
N ALA A 302 -27.38 -13.05 2.31
CA ALA A 302 -28.15 -13.72 1.27
C ALA A 302 -29.06 -12.72 0.54
N VAL A 303 -28.94 -12.63 -0.78
CA VAL A 303 -29.68 -11.69 -1.64
C VAL A 303 -30.46 -12.43 -2.72
N LEU A 304 -31.70 -12.01 -2.96
CA LEU A 304 -32.49 -12.32 -4.15
C LEU A 304 -32.94 -11.02 -4.80
N ALA A 305 -32.49 -10.77 -6.02
CA ALA A 305 -32.80 -9.53 -6.72
C ALA A 305 -33.08 -9.73 -8.21
N ASP A 306 -33.87 -8.80 -8.75
CA ASP A 306 -34.05 -8.63 -10.20
C ASP A 306 -34.73 -9.82 -10.91
N PHE A 307 -35.73 -10.43 -10.26
CA PHE A 307 -36.55 -11.51 -10.85
C PHE A 307 -38.05 -11.20 -10.90
N THR A 308 -38.72 -11.76 -11.89
CA THR A 308 -40.15 -12.10 -11.79
C THR A 308 -40.30 -13.50 -11.18
N ILE A 309 -41.02 -13.62 -10.07
CA ILE A 309 -41.25 -14.86 -9.32
C ILE A 309 -42.72 -15.24 -9.43
N THR A 310 -43.02 -16.34 -10.11
CA THR A 310 -44.40 -16.73 -10.43
C THR A 310 -44.64 -18.23 -10.41
N GLY A 311 -45.90 -18.64 -10.56
CA GLY A 311 -46.28 -20.04 -10.66
C GLY A 311 -46.08 -20.84 -9.36
N GLY A 312 -45.95 -20.20 -8.21
CA GLY A 312 -45.89 -20.88 -6.92
C GLY A 312 -47.22 -21.47 -6.48
N ASN A 313 -47.21 -22.67 -5.90
CA ASN A 313 -48.37 -23.28 -5.25
C ASN A 313 -47.92 -24.14 -4.06
N ALA A 314 -47.85 -23.52 -2.89
CA ALA A 314 -47.24 -24.08 -1.70
C ALA A 314 -48.22 -24.23 -0.53
N TYR A 315 -47.79 -24.93 0.51
CA TYR A 315 -48.49 -24.87 1.80
C TYR A 315 -48.35 -23.46 2.40
N ASP A 316 -47.11 -23.01 2.62
CA ASP A 316 -46.76 -21.64 3.03
C ASP A 316 -45.81 -21.01 2.01
N GLY A 317 -45.92 -19.71 1.77
CA GLY A 317 -45.01 -18.95 0.89
C GLY A 317 -45.10 -19.42 -0.55
N GLY A 318 -46.19 -19.07 -1.25
CA GLY A 318 -46.40 -19.48 -2.64
C GLY A 318 -45.23 -19.05 -3.54
N GLY A 319 -44.92 -17.75 -3.55
CA GLY A 319 -43.75 -17.22 -4.24
C GLY A 319 -42.48 -17.52 -3.45
N ILE A 320 -42.34 -16.90 -2.28
CA ILE A 320 -41.13 -17.00 -1.44
C ILE A 320 -41.49 -17.50 -0.04
N TYR A 321 -40.75 -18.48 0.44
CA TYR A 321 -40.86 -19.01 1.79
C TYR A 321 -39.58 -18.79 2.60
N CYS A 322 -39.67 -17.98 3.66
CA CYS A 322 -38.59 -17.73 4.60
C CYS A 322 -38.89 -18.43 5.93
N THR A 323 -38.00 -19.30 6.38
CA THR A 323 -38.09 -19.99 7.67
C THR A 323 -36.77 -19.94 8.43
N SER A 324 -36.79 -19.37 9.63
CA SER A 324 -35.59 -19.21 10.48
C SER A 324 -34.42 -18.56 9.73
N SER A 325 -34.73 -17.56 8.91
CA SER A 325 -33.80 -16.96 7.95
C SER A 325 -33.87 -15.44 7.92
N ALA A 326 -32.79 -14.78 7.48
CA ALA A 326 -32.69 -13.32 7.38
C ALA A 326 -32.25 -12.79 5.99
N PRO A 327 -32.89 -13.22 4.88
CA PRO A 327 -32.48 -12.80 3.54
C PRO A 327 -32.86 -11.35 3.21
N THR A 328 -32.17 -10.77 2.24
CA THR A 328 -32.56 -9.54 1.55
C THR A 328 -33.26 -9.88 0.23
N ILE A 329 -34.51 -9.46 0.09
CA ILE A 329 -35.36 -9.68 -1.10
C ILE A 329 -35.64 -8.30 -1.69
N ARG A 330 -35.03 -7.96 -2.83
CA ARG A 330 -35.14 -6.62 -3.42
C ARG A 330 -35.44 -6.60 -4.91
N ASP A 331 -36.13 -5.56 -5.37
CA ASP A 331 -36.30 -5.27 -6.79
C ASP A 331 -36.97 -6.39 -7.61
N ASN A 332 -37.78 -7.25 -6.98
CA ASN A 332 -38.46 -8.36 -7.66
C ASN A 332 -39.93 -8.03 -8.01
N ILE A 333 -40.46 -8.73 -9.00
CA ILE A 333 -41.90 -8.82 -9.30
C ILE A 333 -42.42 -10.18 -8.82
N ILE A 334 -43.15 -10.20 -7.71
CA ILE A 334 -43.69 -11.45 -7.13
C ILE A 334 -45.17 -11.53 -7.47
N THR A 335 -45.53 -12.39 -8.42
CA THR A 335 -46.87 -12.37 -9.02
C THR A 335 -47.49 -13.73 -9.31
N GLY A 336 -48.82 -13.82 -9.14
CA GLY A 336 -49.60 -14.99 -9.54
C GLY A 336 -49.33 -16.25 -8.71
N ASN A 337 -48.84 -16.12 -7.48
CA ASN A 337 -48.51 -17.23 -6.60
C ASN A 337 -49.65 -17.56 -5.63
N VAL A 338 -49.74 -18.83 -5.23
CA VAL A 338 -50.80 -19.34 -4.36
C VAL A 338 -50.22 -20.07 -3.14
N SER A 339 -50.79 -19.82 -1.96
CA SER A 339 -50.52 -20.58 -0.72
C SER A 339 -51.83 -21.13 -0.13
N GLU A 340 -51.78 -22.35 0.42
CA GLU A 340 -52.90 -22.93 1.15
C GLU A 340 -53.13 -22.27 2.52
N THR A 341 -52.08 -21.73 3.14
CA THR A 341 -52.12 -21.13 4.48
C THR A 341 -51.55 -19.71 4.51
N TYR A 342 -50.25 -19.52 4.72
CA TYR A 342 -49.66 -18.21 4.96
C TYR A 342 -48.82 -17.72 3.78
N GLY A 343 -49.10 -16.50 3.30
CA GLY A 343 -48.22 -15.78 2.37
C GLY A 343 -48.33 -16.28 0.94
N GLY A 344 -49.19 -15.66 0.14
CA GLY A 344 -49.35 -16.02 -1.28
C GLY A 344 -48.10 -15.61 -2.06
N GLY A 345 -47.70 -14.35 -1.90
CA GLY A 345 -46.44 -13.84 -2.41
C GLY A 345 -45.27 -14.27 -1.53
N ILE A 346 -45.20 -13.76 -0.30
CA ILE A 346 -44.09 -14.01 0.64
C ILE A 346 -44.63 -14.48 1.99
N SER A 347 -44.00 -15.49 2.58
CA SER A 347 -44.27 -15.94 3.95
C SER A 347 -42.99 -15.98 4.77
N CYS A 348 -43.00 -15.33 5.94
CA CYS A 348 -41.86 -15.28 6.86
C CYS A 348 -42.24 -15.87 8.22
N ASN A 349 -41.49 -16.89 8.64
CA ASN A 349 -41.68 -17.65 9.87
C ASN A 349 -40.40 -17.71 10.70
N TYR A 350 -40.41 -17.20 11.93
CA TYR A 350 -39.19 -17.09 12.77
C TYR A 350 -38.05 -16.34 12.06
N SER A 351 -38.38 -15.39 11.20
CA SER A 351 -37.43 -14.75 10.27
C SER A 351 -37.24 -13.27 10.58
N SER A 352 -36.19 -12.69 10.01
CA SER A 352 -35.91 -11.25 10.04
C SER A 352 -35.47 -10.78 8.66
N ALA A 353 -36.28 -11.07 7.65
CA ALA A 353 -35.99 -10.72 6.26
C ALA A 353 -36.08 -9.21 6.02
N VAL A 354 -35.31 -8.70 5.06
CA VAL A 354 -35.45 -7.34 4.54
C VAL A 354 -36.09 -7.43 3.17
N ILE A 355 -37.30 -6.88 3.03
CA ILE A 355 -38.10 -6.93 1.81
C ILE A 355 -38.22 -5.51 1.29
N MET A 356 -37.54 -5.18 0.18
CA MET A 356 -37.53 -3.80 -0.32
C MET A 356 -37.73 -3.64 -1.83
N ASN A 357 -38.37 -2.54 -2.24
CA ASN A 357 -38.52 -2.19 -3.67
C ASN A 357 -39.15 -3.28 -4.55
N ASN A 358 -39.95 -4.18 -3.97
CA ASN A 358 -40.61 -5.25 -4.73
C ASN A 358 -42.01 -4.83 -5.18
N THR A 359 -42.44 -5.36 -6.32
CA THR A 359 -43.85 -5.36 -6.75
C THR A 359 -44.48 -6.72 -6.41
N ILE A 360 -45.34 -6.76 -5.40
CA ILE A 360 -46.00 -7.98 -4.91
C ILE A 360 -47.47 -7.91 -5.29
N THR A 361 -47.85 -8.63 -6.36
CA THR A 361 -49.17 -8.46 -6.97
C THR A 361 -49.87 -9.75 -7.36
N SER A 362 -51.20 -9.74 -7.35
CA SER A 362 -52.02 -10.86 -7.85
C SER A 362 -51.75 -12.21 -7.18
N ASN A 363 -51.26 -12.21 -5.94
CA ASN A 363 -51.04 -13.43 -5.16
C ASN A 363 -52.26 -13.78 -4.31
N SER A 364 -52.39 -15.06 -3.92
CA SER A 364 -53.53 -15.56 -3.15
C SER A 364 -53.12 -16.47 -2.01
N ALA A 365 -53.73 -16.31 -0.84
CA ALA A 365 -53.50 -17.18 0.32
C ALA A 365 -54.75 -17.33 1.20
N TYR A 366 -54.63 -18.08 2.30
CA TYR A 366 -55.64 -18.01 3.36
C TYR A 366 -55.37 -16.82 4.30
N TYR A 367 -54.10 -16.61 4.67
CA TYR A 367 -53.62 -15.57 5.58
C TYR A 367 -52.47 -14.78 4.94
N GLY A 368 -52.63 -13.48 4.71
CA GLY A 368 -51.57 -12.66 4.10
C GLY A 368 -51.42 -12.96 2.60
N GLY A 369 -52.27 -12.40 1.75
CA GLY A 369 -52.27 -12.68 0.31
C GLY A 369 -50.98 -12.24 -0.37
N GLY A 370 -50.54 -11.01 -0.10
CA GLY A 370 -49.24 -10.49 -0.51
C GLY A 370 -48.13 -11.02 0.38
N ILE A 371 -48.09 -10.57 1.63
CA ILE A 371 -47.06 -10.93 2.62
C ILE A 371 -47.70 -11.44 3.91
N SER A 372 -47.10 -12.45 4.52
CA SER A 372 -47.51 -12.99 5.81
C SER A 372 -46.33 -13.11 6.78
N PHE A 373 -46.52 -12.63 8.00
CA PHE A 373 -45.57 -12.75 9.11
C PHE A 373 -46.20 -13.59 10.22
N ASP A 374 -45.59 -14.71 10.57
CA ASP A 374 -46.05 -15.56 11.68
C ASP A 374 -44.86 -15.95 12.58
N ARG A 375 -45.17 -16.35 13.82
CA ARG A 375 -44.24 -16.95 14.79
C ARG A 375 -43.00 -16.10 15.12
N TYR A 376 -43.20 -14.98 15.82
CA TYR A 376 -42.11 -14.14 16.36
C TYR A 376 -41.20 -13.53 15.28
N THR A 377 -41.78 -13.10 14.17
CA THR A 377 -41.04 -12.52 13.04
C THR A 377 -40.83 -11.00 13.22
N SER A 378 -39.64 -10.51 12.88
CA SER A 378 -39.23 -9.10 13.00
C SER A 378 -38.57 -8.58 11.71
N SER A 379 -39.25 -8.77 10.58
CA SER A 379 -38.78 -8.35 9.25
C SER A 379 -38.91 -6.84 9.01
N VAL A 380 -38.15 -6.32 8.05
CA VAL A 380 -38.21 -4.93 7.56
C VAL A 380 -38.82 -4.91 6.17
N ILE A 381 -39.76 -3.99 5.92
CA ILE A 381 -40.50 -3.87 4.67
C ILE A 381 -40.44 -2.41 4.22
N LYS A 382 -39.74 -2.12 3.12
CA LYS A 382 -39.49 -0.75 2.65
C LYS A 382 -39.69 -0.56 1.15
N GLY A 383 -40.39 0.47 0.70
CA GLY A 383 -40.44 0.80 -0.74
C GLY A 383 -41.25 -0.18 -1.59
N ASN A 384 -42.12 -1.03 -1.02
CA ASN A 384 -42.81 -2.08 -1.79
C ASN A 384 -44.19 -1.64 -2.27
N ASN A 385 -44.53 -2.04 -3.48
CA ASN A 385 -45.87 -1.97 -4.05
C ASN A 385 -46.59 -3.31 -3.80
N ILE A 386 -47.55 -3.34 -2.88
CA ILE A 386 -48.30 -4.53 -2.49
C ILE A 386 -49.75 -4.35 -2.93
N SER A 387 -50.09 -4.90 -4.10
CA SER A 387 -51.36 -4.57 -4.74
C SER A 387 -52.08 -5.73 -5.42
N GLY A 388 -53.42 -5.70 -5.41
CA GLY A 388 -54.23 -6.71 -6.11
C GLY A 388 -54.12 -8.13 -5.55
N ASN A 389 -53.62 -8.30 -4.32
CA ASN A 389 -53.52 -9.61 -3.67
C ASN A 389 -54.84 -10.00 -2.99
N SER A 390 -55.02 -11.29 -2.71
CA SER A 390 -56.26 -11.84 -2.13
C SER A 390 -56.02 -12.80 -0.97
N ALA A 391 -56.83 -12.72 0.09
CA ALA A 391 -56.79 -13.68 1.19
C ALA A 391 -58.17 -13.90 1.84
N GLU A 392 -58.28 -14.80 2.82
CA GLU A 392 -59.45 -14.82 3.72
C GLU A 392 -59.32 -13.72 4.79
N GLU A 393 -58.10 -13.51 5.30
CA GLU A 393 -57.73 -12.43 6.22
C GLU A 393 -56.36 -11.82 5.82
N GLY A 394 -56.24 -10.49 5.81
CA GLY A 394 -54.99 -9.82 5.44
C GLY A 394 -54.68 -9.93 3.96
N GLY A 395 -55.44 -9.28 3.08
CA GLY A 395 -55.26 -9.38 1.62
C GLY A 395 -53.86 -8.94 1.18
N GLY A 396 -53.41 -7.77 1.62
CA GLY A 396 -52.06 -7.25 1.38
C GLY A 396 -51.04 -7.86 2.34
N ILE A 397 -51.11 -7.48 3.63
CA ILE A 397 -50.20 -7.93 4.68
C ILE A 397 -50.98 -8.55 5.85
N GLY A 398 -50.54 -9.72 6.31
CA GLY A 398 -51.02 -10.34 7.55
C GLY A 398 -49.91 -10.48 8.59
N CYS A 399 -50.13 -9.97 9.81
CA CYS A 399 -49.23 -10.10 10.96
C CYS A 399 -49.86 -10.99 12.03
N PHE A 400 -49.23 -12.13 12.33
CA PHE A 400 -49.75 -13.16 13.21
C PHE A 400 -48.74 -13.56 14.29
N THR A 401 -49.26 -13.98 15.44
CA THR A 401 -48.51 -14.66 16.51
C THR A 401 -47.20 -13.99 16.93
N PHE A 402 -47.30 -12.89 17.69
CA PHE A 402 -46.15 -12.17 18.24
C PHE A 402 -45.18 -11.59 17.20
N SER A 403 -45.66 -11.30 15.99
CA SER A 403 -44.82 -10.73 14.92
C SER A 403 -44.89 -9.19 14.95
N SER A 404 -43.74 -8.54 14.84
CA SER A 404 -43.62 -7.07 14.95
C SER A 404 -42.70 -6.53 13.86
N PRO A 405 -43.10 -6.60 12.58
CA PRO A 405 -42.31 -6.07 11.48
C PRO A 405 -42.33 -4.54 11.44
N SER A 406 -41.30 -3.95 10.82
CA SER A 406 -41.23 -2.52 10.52
C SER A 406 -41.57 -2.26 9.06
N ILE A 407 -42.57 -1.43 8.80
CA ILE A 407 -43.15 -1.18 7.47
C ILE A 407 -43.04 0.32 7.16
N THR A 408 -42.24 0.71 6.18
CA THR A 408 -41.93 2.12 5.89
C THR A 408 -41.99 2.42 4.40
N ASN A 409 -42.57 3.52 3.94
CA ASN A 409 -42.60 3.89 2.52
C ASN A 409 -43.19 2.77 1.64
N ASN A 410 -44.38 2.25 1.95
CA ASN A 410 -45.01 1.21 1.11
C ASN A 410 -46.35 1.70 0.55
N THR A 411 -46.79 1.10 -0.56
CA THR A 411 -48.14 1.30 -1.10
C THR A 411 -48.91 -0.02 -1.04
N ILE A 412 -49.95 -0.07 -0.21
CA ILE A 412 -50.81 -1.24 0.02
C ILE A 412 -52.20 -0.94 -0.55
N SER A 413 -52.43 -1.31 -1.81
CA SER A 413 -53.61 -0.84 -2.55
C SER A 413 -54.34 -1.92 -3.37
N GLY A 414 -55.67 -1.83 -3.43
CA GLY A 414 -56.47 -2.74 -4.26
C GLY A 414 -56.45 -4.21 -3.81
N ASN A 415 -56.04 -4.50 -2.58
CA ASN A 415 -56.02 -5.87 -2.05
C ASN A 415 -57.39 -6.28 -1.51
N SER A 416 -57.67 -7.59 -1.48
CA SER A 416 -58.97 -8.12 -1.09
C SER A 416 -58.89 -9.19 0.00
N ALA A 417 -59.79 -9.15 0.97
CA ALA A 417 -59.96 -10.18 1.98
C ALA A 417 -61.41 -10.67 2.08
N GLY A 418 -61.61 -11.97 2.28
CA GLY A 418 -62.93 -12.56 2.48
C GLY A 418 -63.64 -12.01 3.72
N THR A 419 -62.89 -11.80 4.81
CA THR A 419 -63.43 -11.39 6.11
C THR A 419 -62.84 -10.07 6.62
N ASN A 420 -61.57 -10.06 7.03
CA ASN A 420 -60.94 -8.98 7.78
C ASN A 420 -59.70 -8.43 7.07
N GLY A 421 -59.57 -7.09 7.02
CA GLY A 421 -58.33 -6.42 6.64
C GLY A 421 -57.87 -6.76 5.23
N GLY A 422 -58.51 -6.17 4.22
CA GLY A 422 -58.06 -6.26 2.82
C GLY A 422 -56.64 -5.73 2.65
N GLY A 423 -56.29 -4.62 3.30
CA GLY A 423 -54.94 -4.06 3.32
C GLY A 423 -54.04 -4.77 4.32
N VAL A 424 -54.19 -4.45 5.61
CA VAL A 424 -53.39 -4.98 6.72
C VAL A 424 -54.29 -5.65 7.76
N TYR A 425 -53.89 -6.84 8.20
CA TYR A 425 -54.53 -7.53 9.33
C TYR A 425 -53.51 -7.90 10.40
N CYS A 426 -53.81 -7.53 11.65
CA CYS A 426 -52.96 -7.84 12.81
C CYS A 426 -53.69 -8.71 13.83
N TYR A 427 -53.09 -9.84 14.21
CA TYR A 427 -53.67 -10.82 15.12
C TYR A 427 -52.67 -11.27 16.21
N TYR A 428 -53.19 -11.46 17.43
CA TYR A 428 -52.54 -12.17 18.54
C TYR A 428 -51.15 -11.63 18.95
N VAL A 429 -51.18 -10.48 19.61
CA VAL A 429 -50.05 -9.78 20.24
C VAL A 429 -48.97 -9.41 19.23
N SER A 430 -49.39 -9.16 17.98
CA SER A 430 -48.55 -8.61 16.93
C SER A 430 -48.59 -7.08 17.01
N SER A 431 -47.43 -6.43 16.88
CA SER A 431 -47.27 -4.98 17.04
C SER A 431 -46.36 -4.41 15.96
N PRO A 432 -46.77 -4.46 14.67
CA PRO A 432 -46.02 -3.82 13.61
C PRO A 432 -45.98 -2.30 13.80
N THR A 433 -44.88 -1.69 13.36
CA THR A 433 -44.72 -0.24 13.24
C THR A 433 -44.81 0.13 11.77
N VAL A 434 -45.72 1.05 11.43
CA VAL A 434 -46.00 1.45 10.05
C VAL A 434 -45.83 2.96 9.91
N THR A 435 -44.98 3.39 8.99
CA THR A 435 -44.77 4.82 8.70
C THR A 435 -44.72 5.13 7.20
N ASN A 436 -45.03 6.36 6.81
CA ASN A 436 -44.95 6.87 5.43
C ASN A 436 -45.61 5.95 4.39
N THR A 437 -46.71 5.30 4.76
CA THR A 437 -47.30 4.21 3.96
C THR A 437 -48.70 4.60 3.51
N ILE A 438 -49.02 4.34 2.24
CA ILE A 438 -50.38 4.50 1.71
C ILE A 438 -51.14 3.18 1.83
N ILE A 439 -52.33 3.20 2.42
CA ILE A 439 -53.25 2.06 2.54
C ILE A 439 -54.61 2.47 1.98
N TRP A 440 -54.85 2.13 0.71
CA TRP A 440 -55.98 2.68 -0.06
C TRP A 440 -56.70 1.65 -0.92
N ASP A 441 -58.00 1.87 -1.17
CA ASP A 441 -58.85 1.05 -2.05
C ASP A 441 -58.80 -0.47 -1.80
N ASN A 442 -58.55 -0.89 -0.57
CA ASN A 442 -58.60 -2.29 -0.20
C ASN A 442 -60.06 -2.70 0.10
N THR A 443 -60.35 -4.00 0.00
CA THR A 443 -61.71 -4.53 0.16
C THR A 443 -61.77 -5.69 1.15
N ALA A 444 -62.74 -5.66 2.06
CA ALA A 444 -63.08 -6.78 2.94
C ALA A 444 -64.50 -6.66 3.46
N SER A 445 -65.01 -7.73 4.08
CA SER A 445 -66.34 -7.68 4.72
C SER A 445 -66.37 -6.77 5.96
N THR A 446 -65.23 -6.70 6.67
CA THR A 446 -65.04 -5.98 7.92
C THR A 446 -63.69 -5.28 7.86
N ASP A 447 -63.67 -3.97 8.19
CA ASP A 447 -62.50 -3.12 8.28
C ASP A 447 -61.51 -3.31 7.10
N PRO A 448 -61.88 -2.84 5.89
CA PRO A 448 -61.22 -3.22 4.64
C PRO A 448 -59.76 -2.78 4.53
N ASN A 449 -59.34 -1.68 5.15
CA ASN A 449 -57.95 -1.22 5.09
C ASN A 449 -57.10 -1.80 6.22
N ILE A 450 -57.54 -1.64 7.47
CA ILE A 450 -56.80 -2.12 8.65
C ILE A 450 -57.77 -2.84 9.58
N SER A 451 -57.47 -4.09 9.93
CA SER A 451 -58.21 -4.84 10.95
C SER A 451 -57.27 -5.37 12.03
N VAL A 452 -57.69 -5.26 13.29
CA VAL A 452 -56.84 -5.58 14.45
C VAL A 452 -57.62 -6.42 15.45
N TYR A 453 -57.07 -7.56 15.85
CA TYR A 453 -57.66 -8.43 16.87
C TYR A 453 -56.61 -8.93 17.86
N SER A 454 -56.76 -8.52 19.13
CA SER A 454 -55.83 -8.87 20.21
C SER A 454 -54.37 -8.48 19.90
N ALA A 455 -54.16 -7.39 19.16
CA ALA A 455 -52.89 -6.87 18.68
C ALA A 455 -52.83 -5.35 18.93
N ASP A 456 -51.65 -4.74 18.80
CA ASP A 456 -51.42 -3.32 19.10
C ASP A 456 -50.42 -2.71 18.10
N PRO A 457 -50.84 -2.50 16.84
CA PRO A 457 -50.00 -1.91 15.80
C PRO A 457 -49.93 -0.39 15.94
N LEU A 458 -48.80 0.20 15.52
CA LEU A 458 -48.59 1.65 15.49
C LEU A 458 -48.53 2.13 14.05
N PHE A 459 -49.33 3.14 13.70
CA PHE A 459 -49.34 3.77 12.37
C PHE A 459 -49.14 5.27 12.54
N ASN A 460 -48.08 5.85 11.95
CA ASN A 460 -47.85 7.29 11.94
C ASN A 460 -47.47 7.75 10.53
N TYR A 461 -47.82 8.98 10.16
CA TYR A 461 -47.53 9.56 8.84
C TYR A 461 -47.98 8.64 7.69
N CYS A 462 -49.14 8.00 7.83
CA CYS A 462 -49.75 7.16 6.81
C CYS A 462 -50.99 7.82 6.20
N ASP A 463 -51.25 7.55 4.93
CA ASP A 463 -52.54 7.85 4.30
C ASP A 463 -53.40 6.58 4.33
N VAL A 464 -54.46 6.61 5.14
CA VAL A 464 -55.30 5.43 5.38
C VAL A 464 -56.75 5.78 5.04
N GLN A 465 -57.28 5.09 4.03
CA GLN A 465 -58.68 5.28 3.64
C GLN A 465 -59.62 4.89 4.79
N GLY A 466 -60.44 5.85 5.24
CA GLY A 466 -61.33 5.69 6.39
C GLY A 466 -60.69 6.07 7.72
N ASN A 467 -59.46 6.61 7.67
CA ASN A 467 -58.68 7.15 8.77
C ASN A 467 -58.21 6.12 9.82
N TRP A 468 -57.11 6.41 10.51
CA TRP A 468 -56.57 5.59 11.60
C TRP A 468 -55.88 6.46 12.66
N GLU A 469 -55.91 6.02 13.92
CA GLU A 469 -55.28 6.77 15.01
C GLU A 469 -53.75 6.74 14.93
N GLY A 470 -53.12 7.91 15.08
CA GLY A 470 -51.68 8.07 14.98
C GLY A 470 -51.27 9.52 14.75
N GLU A 471 -49.98 9.80 14.84
CA GLU A 471 -49.40 11.10 14.48
C GLU A 471 -49.29 11.22 12.96
N GLY A 472 -49.52 12.41 12.40
CA GLY A 472 -49.30 12.67 10.97
C GLY A 472 -50.22 11.94 9.97
N ASN A 473 -51.11 11.05 10.41
CA ASN A 473 -51.97 10.29 9.48
C ASN A 473 -52.99 11.18 8.76
N ILE A 474 -53.23 10.88 7.48
CA ILE A 474 -54.23 11.54 6.63
C ILE A 474 -55.25 10.52 6.07
N ASP A 475 -56.36 11.04 5.54
CA ASP A 475 -57.42 10.27 4.86
C ASP A 475 -57.87 11.09 3.65
N ALA A 476 -57.09 11.00 2.56
CA ALA A 476 -57.32 11.74 1.33
C ALA A 476 -57.02 10.87 0.11
N ASP A 477 -57.69 11.10 -1.01
CA ASP A 477 -57.41 10.31 -2.23
C ASP A 477 -55.94 10.50 -2.65
N PRO A 478 -55.11 9.43 -2.73
CA PRO A 478 -53.69 9.53 -3.08
C PRO A 478 -53.44 10.06 -4.48
N LEU A 479 -54.46 10.06 -5.36
CA LEU A 479 -54.34 10.48 -6.76
C LEU A 479 -53.23 9.75 -7.51
N PHE A 480 -53.27 8.42 -7.52
CA PHE A 480 -52.35 7.60 -8.32
C PHE A 480 -52.49 7.86 -9.82
N VAL A 481 -51.38 7.78 -10.57
CA VAL A 481 -51.36 7.99 -12.03
C VAL A 481 -52.24 6.97 -12.76
N SER A 482 -52.02 5.67 -12.53
CA SER A 482 -52.79 4.60 -13.19
C SER A 482 -52.84 3.32 -12.34
N PRO A 483 -53.64 3.31 -11.25
CA PRO A 483 -53.66 2.19 -10.30
C PRO A 483 -54.19 0.88 -10.93
N ASP A 484 -55.07 0.97 -11.95
CA ASP A 484 -55.58 -0.20 -12.68
C ASP A 484 -54.49 -0.97 -13.46
N SER A 485 -53.38 -0.30 -13.81
CA SER A 485 -52.21 -0.91 -14.45
C SER A 485 -51.09 -1.24 -13.46
N GLY A 486 -51.31 -1.05 -12.16
CA GLY A 486 -50.31 -1.23 -11.12
C GLY A 486 -49.33 -0.05 -10.96
N ASP A 487 -49.58 1.06 -11.64
CA ASP A 487 -48.77 2.28 -11.54
C ASP A 487 -49.31 3.18 -10.42
N PHE A 488 -48.61 3.12 -9.28
CA PHE A 488 -48.94 3.85 -8.07
C PHE A 488 -48.04 5.06 -7.82
N HIS A 489 -47.38 5.59 -8.86
CA HIS A 489 -46.79 6.93 -8.76
C HIS A 489 -47.89 7.96 -8.47
N LEU A 490 -47.54 8.99 -7.71
CA LEU A 490 -48.48 10.06 -7.35
C LEU A 490 -48.65 11.03 -8.54
N GLN A 491 -49.84 11.61 -8.67
CA GLN A 491 -50.04 12.78 -9.53
C GLN A 491 -49.52 14.03 -8.83
N SER A 492 -49.09 15.04 -9.59
CA SER A 492 -48.48 16.28 -9.07
C SER A 492 -49.33 17.10 -8.10
N ASN A 493 -50.63 16.81 -7.98
CA ASN A 493 -51.53 17.46 -7.03
C ASN A 493 -51.99 16.52 -5.90
N SER A 494 -51.28 15.42 -5.70
CA SER A 494 -51.54 14.45 -4.64
C SER A 494 -51.37 15.07 -3.25
N PRO A 495 -52.25 14.73 -2.29
CA PRO A 495 -52.09 15.13 -0.89
C PRO A 495 -51.00 14.36 -0.15
N CYS A 496 -50.41 13.34 -0.77
CA CYS A 496 -49.39 12.49 -0.17
C CYS A 496 -47.95 13.00 -0.41
N ILE A 497 -47.79 14.00 -1.27
CA ILE A 497 -46.51 14.66 -1.56
C ILE A 497 -46.11 15.52 -0.35
N ASP A 498 -44.85 15.43 0.10
CA ASP A 498 -44.28 16.13 1.26
C ASP A 498 -45.03 15.89 2.59
N ALA A 499 -45.78 14.80 2.67
CA ALA A 499 -46.72 14.56 3.77
C ALA A 499 -46.22 13.54 4.81
N GLY A 500 -45.12 12.85 4.54
CA GLY A 500 -44.53 11.85 5.42
C GLY A 500 -43.89 12.43 6.68
N ASP A 501 -43.23 11.56 7.44
CA ASP A 501 -42.55 11.90 8.69
C ASP A 501 -41.40 12.88 8.42
N PRO A 502 -41.45 14.12 8.98
CA PRO A 502 -40.42 15.14 8.77
C PRO A 502 -39.03 14.75 9.29
N GLU A 503 -38.94 13.73 10.15
CA GLU A 503 -37.67 13.22 10.67
C GLU A 503 -37.13 12.03 9.85
N SER A 504 -37.85 11.59 8.81
CA SER A 504 -37.33 10.60 7.85
C SER A 504 -36.26 11.21 6.94
N PRO A 505 -35.39 10.39 6.33
CA PRO A 505 -34.54 10.85 5.24
C PRO A 505 -35.38 11.53 4.15
N LEU A 506 -34.83 12.60 3.57
CA LEU A 506 -35.46 13.30 2.45
C LEU A 506 -35.61 12.35 1.25
N ASP A 507 -36.59 12.65 0.40
CA ASP A 507 -36.71 11.99 -0.88
C ASP A 507 -35.54 12.38 -1.80
N SER A 508 -35.37 11.64 -2.89
CA SER A 508 -34.25 11.86 -3.83
C SER A 508 -34.27 13.23 -4.50
N ASP A 509 -35.41 13.94 -4.49
CA ASP A 509 -35.53 15.32 -4.96
C ASP A 509 -35.25 16.36 -3.87
N GLY A 510 -34.78 15.93 -2.69
CA GLY A 510 -34.41 16.79 -1.55
C GLY A 510 -35.59 17.29 -0.73
N THR A 511 -36.80 16.78 -0.96
CA THR A 511 -38.02 17.22 -0.28
C THR A 511 -38.41 16.30 0.88
N ILE A 512 -39.43 16.68 1.67
CA ILE A 512 -39.88 15.86 2.80
C ILE A 512 -40.42 14.55 2.25
N ALA A 513 -40.12 13.44 2.90
CA ALA A 513 -40.56 12.12 2.44
C ALA A 513 -42.04 12.08 2.05
N ASP A 514 -42.33 11.59 0.86
CA ASP A 514 -43.67 11.29 0.38
C ASP A 514 -44.22 10.05 1.09
N MET A 515 -45.55 10.02 1.24
CA MET A 515 -46.20 8.78 1.67
C MET A 515 -46.29 7.82 0.48
N GLY A 516 -45.87 6.57 0.66
CA GLY A 516 -46.01 5.51 -0.35
C GLY A 516 -44.69 4.85 -0.74
N ALA A 517 -44.78 3.93 -1.71
CA ALA A 517 -43.62 3.23 -2.26
C ALA A 517 -42.79 4.05 -3.26
N TYR A 518 -43.41 5.05 -3.88
CA TYR A 518 -42.80 5.90 -4.90
C TYR A 518 -42.92 7.33 -4.43
N TYR A 519 -41.80 8.04 -4.41
CA TYR A 519 -41.82 9.48 -4.26
C TYR A 519 -42.22 10.13 -5.60
N PHE A 520 -42.80 11.32 -5.52
CA PHE A 520 -43.08 12.17 -6.66
C PHE A 520 -41.92 13.12 -6.83
N HIS A 521 -41.11 12.90 -7.87
CA HIS A 521 -40.06 13.86 -8.22
C HIS A 521 -40.70 15.20 -8.59
N GLN A 522 -40.57 16.19 -7.71
CA GLN A 522 -41.22 17.50 -7.87
C GLN A 522 -40.58 18.33 -8.98
N SER A 523 -39.42 17.93 -9.46
CA SER A 523 -38.72 18.47 -10.63
C SER A 523 -39.11 17.68 -11.92
N PRO A 524 -39.23 18.32 -13.09
CA PRO A 524 -39.53 17.70 -14.38
C PRO A 524 -38.35 16.91 -14.98
N CYS A 525 -37.22 16.80 -14.27
CA CYS A 525 -36.01 16.14 -14.74
C CYS A 525 -35.95 14.66 -14.35
N ASP A 526 -35.26 13.87 -15.17
CA ASP A 526 -35.02 12.45 -14.89
C ASP A 526 -34.10 12.28 -13.67
N SER A 527 -34.13 11.12 -13.02
CA SER A 527 -33.24 10.80 -11.89
C SER A 527 -31.77 10.96 -12.30
N GLY A 528 -30.97 11.61 -11.46
CA GLY A 528 -29.59 11.99 -11.79
C GLY A 528 -29.48 13.33 -12.53
N PHE A 529 -30.58 14.10 -12.63
CA PHE A 529 -30.59 15.45 -13.17
C PHE A 529 -31.28 16.40 -12.20
N VAL A 530 -30.73 17.61 -12.08
CA VAL A 530 -31.30 18.73 -11.33
C VAL A 530 -32.02 19.70 -12.30
N GLU A 531 -33.18 20.21 -11.89
CA GLU A 531 -33.88 21.27 -12.64
C GLU A 531 -33.35 22.64 -12.21
N ILE A 532 -32.84 23.41 -13.16
CA ILE A 532 -32.46 24.80 -12.96
C ILE A 532 -33.18 25.66 -14.02
N GLU A 533 -33.98 26.62 -13.57
CA GLU A 533 -34.83 27.49 -14.39
C GLU A 533 -35.72 26.79 -15.44
N GLY A 534 -36.14 25.54 -15.18
CA GLY A 534 -36.97 24.76 -16.11
C GLY A 534 -36.20 23.91 -17.12
N ILE A 535 -34.90 23.73 -16.91
CA ILE A 535 -33.99 22.95 -17.76
C ILE A 535 -33.29 21.91 -16.88
N CYS A 536 -33.04 20.73 -17.45
CA CYS A 536 -32.46 19.60 -16.73
C CYS A 536 -30.96 19.49 -17.01
N PHE A 537 -30.16 19.44 -15.95
CA PHE A 537 -28.71 19.28 -15.98
C PHE A 537 -28.32 18.08 -15.13
N ASN A 538 -27.38 17.26 -15.58
CA ASN A 538 -26.95 16.09 -14.83
C ASN A 538 -26.30 16.51 -13.51
N SER A 539 -26.64 15.81 -12.43
CA SER A 539 -26.22 16.17 -11.08
C SER A 539 -24.71 16.06 -10.88
N ASP A 540 -24.07 15.09 -11.54
CA ASP A 540 -22.65 14.80 -11.36
C ASP A 540 -21.81 15.84 -12.13
N ASP A 541 -22.22 16.20 -13.35
CA ASP A 541 -21.60 17.30 -14.10
C ASP A 541 -21.70 18.62 -13.33
N ILE A 542 -22.85 18.92 -12.71
CA ILE A 542 -23.04 20.10 -11.87
C ILE A 542 -22.16 20.05 -10.62
N ALA A 543 -21.97 18.87 -10.02
CA ALA A 543 -21.11 18.70 -8.85
C ALA A 543 -19.63 18.99 -9.18
N VAL A 544 -19.12 18.50 -10.31
CA VAL A 544 -17.75 18.81 -10.77
C VAL A 544 -17.57 20.32 -10.99
N LEU A 545 -18.53 20.99 -11.63
CA LEU A 545 -18.49 22.44 -11.82
C LEU A 545 -18.54 23.21 -10.50
N GLN A 546 -19.33 22.73 -9.54
CA GLN A 546 -19.38 23.30 -8.19
C GLN A 546 -18.03 23.13 -7.48
N GLU A 547 -17.36 21.99 -7.62
CA GLU A 547 -16.06 21.74 -7.00
C GLU A 547 -14.96 22.66 -7.56
N PHE A 548 -14.96 22.93 -8.86
CA PHE A 548 -14.09 23.97 -9.44
C PHE A 548 -14.29 25.36 -8.78
N ILE A 549 -15.55 25.72 -8.48
CA ILE A 549 -15.92 26.97 -7.82
C ILE A 549 -15.48 26.95 -6.35
N ASP A 550 -15.76 25.88 -5.63
CA ASP A 550 -15.44 25.71 -4.22
C ASP A 550 -13.91 25.75 -4.02
N ASN A 551 -13.15 24.99 -4.83
CA ASN A 551 -11.69 25.02 -4.83
C ASN A 551 -11.13 26.43 -5.05
N SER A 552 -11.77 27.21 -5.93
CA SER A 552 -11.36 28.59 -6.19
C SER A 552 -11.61 29.52 -5.01
N TYR A 553 -12.75 29.37 -4.32
CA TYR A 553 -13.03 30.15 -3.11
C TYR A 553 -12.13 29.74 -1.93
N GLU A 554 -11.78 28.47 -1.84
CA GLU A 554 -10.95 27.91 -0.76
C GLU A 554 -9.44 28.13 -0.95
N SER A 555 -8.96 28.26 -2.19
CA SER A 555 -7.54 28.42 -2.51
C SER A 555 -6.88 29.60 -1.78
N GLY A 556 -7.67 30.64 -1.46
CA GLY A 556 -7.19 31.84 -0.80
C GLY A 556 -6.19 32.65 -1.64
N ILE A 557 -6.12 32.41 -2.96
CA ILE A 557 -5.18 33.12 -3.83
C ILE A 557 -5.51 34.62 -3.86
N ASP A 558 -4.50 35.45 -3.57
CA ASP A 558 -4.62 36.90 -3.67
C ASP A 558 -4.22 37.32 -5.09
N LEU A 559 -5.22 37.71 -5.90
CA LEU A 559 -5.01 38.21 -7.26
C LEU A 559 -4.62 39.69 -7.30
N ASP A 560 -4.24 40.29 -6.16
CA ASP A 560 -3.96 41.72 -5.99
C ASP A 560 -5.14 42.62 -6.42
N CYS A 561 -6.37 42.15 -6.15
CA CYS A 561 -7.58 42.89 -6.51
C CYS A 561 -7.72 44.14 -5.65
N GLU A 562 -7.69 45.31 -6.29
CA GLU A 562 -7.95 46.58 -5.62
C GLU A 562 -9.44 46.76 -5.33
N ASP A 563 -9.79 47.49 -4.26
CA ASP A 563 -11.18 47.77 -3.81
C ASP A 563 -12.15 48.34 -4.88
N TRP A 564 -11.63 48.73 -6.05
CA TRP A 564 -12.37 49.31 -7.17
C TRP A 564 -12.41 48.42 -8.42
N ASP A 565 -11.76 47.25 -8.40
CA ASP A 565 -11.77 46.31 -9.51
C ASP A 565 -12.92 45.30 -9.34
N ASP A 566 -14.12 45.73 -9.75
CA ASP A 566 -15.35 44.95 -9.64
C ASP A 566 -15.33 43.64 -10.48
N TYR A 567 -14.26 43.38 -11.25
CA TYR A 567 -14.10 42.23 -12.16
C TYR A 567 -12.82 41.43 -11.89
N CYS A 568 -12.32 41.50 -10.67
CA CYS A 568 -11.14 40.78 -10.21
C CYS A 568 -11.51 39.93 -8.99
N GLY A 569 -11.30 38.62 -9.09
CA GLY A 569 -11.47 37.67 -7.99
C GLY A 569 -11.35 36.22 -8.46
N SER A 570 -11.34 35.27 -7.54
CA SER A 570 -11.35 33.84 -7.84
C SER A 570 -12.52 33.14 -7.13
N PRO A 571 -13.48 32.56 -7.87
CA PRO A 571 -13.74 32.78 -9.30
C PRO A 571 -14.00 34.25 -9.63
N ASN A 572 -13.86 34.67 -10.90
CA ASN A 572 -14.10 36.04 -11.32
C ASN A 572 -15.55 36.49 -11.04
N PRO A 573 -15.80 37.51 -10.18
CA PRO A 573 -17.15 37.99 -9.86
C PRO A 573 -17.93 38.53 -11.05
N TYR A 574 -17.26 38.81 -12.19
CA TYR A 574 -17.95 39.21 -13.41
C TYR A 574 -18.89 38.12 -13.95
N MET A 575 -18.66 36.83 -13.62
CA MET A 575 -19.49 35.72 -14.10
C MET A 575 -20.92 35.75 -13.56
N ASP A 576 -21.11 36.17 -12.31
CA ASP A 576 -22.42 36.40 -11.67
C ASP A 576 -23.08 37.72 -12.14
N SER A 577 -22.32 38.65 -12.74
CA SER A 577 -22.86 39.94 -13.16
C SER A 577 -24.00 39.78 -14.20
N PRO A 578 -25.14 40.48 -14.06
CA PRO A 578 -26.16 40.51 -15.11
C PRO A 578 -25.69 41.14 -16.44
N ASP A 579 -24.55 41.81 -16.42
CA ASP A 579 -23.87 42.35 -17.61
C ASP A 579 -22.83 41.36 -18.19
N ALA A 580 -22.68 40.17 -17.60
CA ALA A 580 -21.88 39.07 -18.14
C ALA A 580 -22.38 38.70 -19.54
N TRP A 581 -21.44 38.49 -20.46
CA TRP A 581 -21.76 38.13 -21.84
C TRP A 581 -21.67 36.62 -22.08
N PHE A 582 -21.44 35.82 -21.03
CA PHE A 582 -21.37 34.37 -21.11
C PHE A 582 -22.77 33.79 -21.30
N TRP A 583 -22.87 32.78 -22.16
CA TRP A 583 -24.11 32.05 -22.39
C TRP A 583 -23.84 30.55 -22.35
N ASN A 584 -24.85 29.82 -21.97
CA ASN A 584 -24.89 28.37 -22.04
C ASN A 584 -25.65 27.97 -23.30
N VAL A 585 -25.13 27.03 -24.09
CA VAL A 585 -25.87 26.44 -25.20
C VAL A 585 -26.42 25.10 -24.74
N VAL A 586 -27.73 25.01 -24.50
CA VAL A 586 -28.40 23.76 -24.11
C VAL A 586 -29.26 23.28 -25.26
N ASP A 587 -28.96 22.09 -25.79
CA ASP A 587 -29.65 21.47 -26.94
C ASP A 587 -29.74 22.41 -28.17
N GLY A 588 -28.68 23.20 -28.38
CA GLY A 588 -28.59 24.17 -29.47
C GLY A 588 -29.36 25.48 -29.25
N GLN A 589 -29.82 25.77 -28.03
CA GLN A 589 -30.44 27.03 -27.65
C GLN A 589 -29.61 27.78 -26.59
N GLU A 590 -29.46 29.09 -26.75
CA GLU A 590 -28.71 29.95 -25.81
C GLU A 590 -29.55 30.33 -24.57
N TYR A 591 -28.94 30.22 -23.38
CA TYR A 591 -29.47 30.59 -22.07
C TYR A 591 -28.46 31.45 -21.29
N TYR A 592 -28.96 32.30 -20.39
CA TYR A 592 -28.18 33.21 -19.56
C TYR A 592 -28.63 33.03 -18.11
N PHE A 593 -27.73 32.59 -17.23
CA PHE A 593 -28.05 32.24 -15.84
C PHE A 593 -27.62 33.30 -14.82
N ALA A 594 -26.63 34.14 -15.14
CA ALA A 594 -26.12 35.20 -14.27
C ALA A 594 -27.24 36.07 -13.67
N ASP A 595 -27.37 36.07 -12.34
CA ASP A 595 -28.47 36.73 -11.64
C ASP A 595 -28.07 37.93 -10.76
N GLY A 596 -26.77 38.07 -10.45
CA GLY A 596 -26.18 39.20 -9.76
C GLY A 596 -26.38 39.17 -8.25
N ASP A 597 -26.48 37.99 -7.65
CA ASP A 597 -26.66 37.81 -6.22
C ASP A 597 -25.36 37.91 -5.39
N GLY A 598 -24.21 37.93 -6.08
CA GLY A 598 -22.87 38.08 -5.53
C GLY A 598 -22.08 36.79 -5.38
N ILE A 599 -22.59 35.65 -5.85
CA ILE A 599 -21.95 34.33 -5.77
C ILE A 599 -21.91 33.73 -7.17
N VAL A 600 -20.77 33.16 -7.57
CA VAL A 600 -20.69 32.44 -8.85
C VAL A 600 -21.27 31.04 -8.68
N GLU A 601 -22.26 30.69 -9.49
CA GLU A 601 -22.91 29.37 -9.51
C GLU A 601 -22.41 28.49 -10.68
N PRO A 602 -22.60 27.15 -10.64
CA PRO A 602 -22.11 26.24 -11.67
C PRO A 602 -22.47 26.61 -13.11
N LEU A 603 -23.71 27.06 -13.37
CA LEU A 603 -24.16 27.44 -14.71
C LEU A 603 -23.71 28.83 -15.16
N GLU A 604 -23.04 29.58 -14.28
CA GLU A 604 -22.46 30.89 -14.59
C GLU A 604 -20.98 30.77 -14.98
N LEU A 605 -20.40 29.59 -14.78
CA LEU A 605 -18.98 29.34 -14.94
C LEU A 605 -18.57 29.25 -16.42
N GLY A 606 -18.00 30.34 -16.94
CA GLY A 606 -17.46 30.39 -18.29
C GLY A 606 -18.51 30.15 -19.39
N LEU A 607 -18.05 29.65 -20.55
CA LEU A 607 -18.96 29.22 -21.63
C LEU A 607 -19.13 27.71 -21.58
N GLN A 608 -20.38 27.27 -21.70
CA GLN A 608 -20.73 25.86 -21.61
C GLN A 608 -21.63 25.44 -22.77
N GLU A 609 -21.43 24.22 -23.27
CA GLU A 609 -22.38 23.54 -24.15
C GLU A 609 -22.88 22.26 -23.47
N TRP A 610 -24.18 22.04 -23.58
CA TRP A 610 -24.89 20.94 -22.95
C TRP A 610 -25.77 20.23 -23.99
N GLU A 611 -25.73 18.91 -24.02
CA GLU A 611 -26.60 18.07 -24.84
C GLU A 611 -27.35 17.05 -23.97
N ASN A 612 -28.68 17.03 -24.06
CA ASN A 612 -29.58 16.20 -23.25
C ASN A 612 -29.29 16.29 -21.74
N GLY A 613 -28.87 17.47 -21.27
CA GLY A 613 -28.53 17.74 -19.88
C GLY A 613 -27.15 17.27 -19.44
N ARG A 614 -26.30 16.73 -20.33
CA ARG A 614 -24.89 16.44 -20.05
C ARG A 614 -23.96 17.52 -20.58
N LEU A 615 -22.89 17.83 -19.85
CA LEU A 615 -21.90 18.83 -20.25
C LEU A 615 -20.98 18.25 -21.33
N THR A 616 -20.97 18.88 -22.50
CA THR A 616 -20.14 18.46 -23.65
C THR A 616 -18.97 19.40 -23.91
N SER A 617 -19.07 20.65 -23.46
CA SER A 617 -17.99 21.62 -23.56
C SER A 617 -17.98 22.56 -22.36
N ILE A 618 -16.79 22.80 -21.81
CA ILE A 618 -16.53 23.94 -20.93
C ILE A 618 -15.30 24.71 -21.40
N MET A 619 -15.47 26.02 -21.55
CA MET A 619 -14.39 26.96 -21.82
C MET A 619 -14.33 27.99 -20.70
N CYS A 620 -13.30 27.84 -19.87
CA CYS A 620 -12.93 28.81 -18.85
C CYS A 620 -11.56 29.45 -19.08
N GLY A 621 -11.10 29.51 -20.34
CA GLY A 621 -9.75 29.95 -20.67
C GLY A 621 -9.49 31.46 -20.76
N ALA A 622 -8.31 31.84 -21.28
CA ALA A 622 -7.79 33.21 -21.39
C ALA A 622 -8.72 34.27 -22.02
N TYR A 623 -9.67 33.85 -22.85
CA TYR A 623 -10.63 34.76 -23.50
C TYR A 623 -11.89 34.99 -22.68
N ILE A 624 -12.17 34.11 -21.73
CA ILE A 624 -13.35 34.11 -20.87
C ILE A 624 -13.01 34.76 -19.52
N TYR A 625 -11.75 34.69 -19.08
CA TYR A 625 -11.23 35.30 -17.84
C TYR A 625 -11.94 34.79 -16.58
N CYS A 626 -12.10 33.47 -16.45
CA CYS A 626 -12.73 32.88 -15.26
C CYS A 626 -11.93 33.08 -13.97
N GLN A 627 -10.61 33.22 -14.06
CA GLN A 627 -9.71 33.40 -12.92
C GLN A 627 -9.88 32.29 -11.86
N LEU A 628 -10.12 31.05 -12.29
CA LEU A 628 -10.25 29.91 -11.38
C LEU A 628 -8.91 29.59 -10.71
N SER A 629 -8.95 29.02 -9.51
CA SER A 629 -7.77 28.67 -8.72
C SER A 629 -8.00 27.43 -7.86
N GLY A 630 -6.95 26.96 -7.18
CA GLY A 630 -6.98 25.71 -6.42
C GLY A 630 -6.74 24.48 -7.29
N PRO A 631 -6.93 23.27 -6.76
CA PRO A 631 -6.72 22.03 -7.51
C PRO A 631 -7.81 21.78 -8.55
N ILE A 632 -7.46 21.00 -9.57
CA ILE A 632 -8.45 20.37 -10.46
C ILE A 632 -9.18 19.27 -9.66
N PRO A 633 -10.53 19.19 -9.69
CA PRO A 633 -11.30 18.19 -8.95
C PRO A 633 -10.87 16.73 -9.24
N GLU A 634 -10.79 15.88 -8.20
CA GLU A 634 -10.45 14.46 -8.36
C GLU A 634 -11.56 13.67 -9.08
N ASN A 635 -12.83 14.08 -8.91
CA ASN A 635 -13.99 13.48 -9.58
C ASN A 635 -14.18 13.96 -11.03
N ILE A 636 -13.15 14.52 -11.68
CA ILE A 636 -13.27 15.07 -13.02
C ILE A 636 -13.77 14.04 -14.05
N ASN A 637 -13.48 12.75 -13.83
CA ASN A 637 -13.93 11.63 -14.65
C ASN A 637 -15.45 11.44 -14.72
N GLU A 638 -16.23 12.06 -13.82
CA GLU A 638 -17.71 12.05 -13.88
C GLU A 638 -18.26 12.85 -15.07
N LEU A 639 -17.44 13.70 -15.72
CA LEU A 639 -17.79 14.41 -16.95
C LEU A 639 -17.80 13.48 -18.19
N THR A 640 -18.61 12.42 -18.14
CA THR A 640 -18.52 11.29 -19.09
C THR A 640 -18.84 11.61 -20.56
N GLU A 641 -19.43 12.78 -20.86
CA GLU A 641 -19.76 13.20 -22.23
C GLU A 641 -18.97 14.43 -22.68
N ILE A 642 -17.93 14.83 -21.93
CA ILE A 642 -17.12 16.01 -22.25
C ILE A 642 -16.25 15.74 -23.49
N GLU A 643 -16.42 16.57 -24.52
CA GLU A 643 -15.61 16.53 -25.75
C GLU A 643 -14.58 17.68 -25.80
N GLN A 644 -14.83 18.74 -25.01
CA GLN A 644 -14.01 19.95 -24.97
C GLN A 644 -13.82 20.48 -23.53
N LEU A 645 -12.59 20.43 -23.04
CA LEU A 645 -12.17 20.89 -21.73
C LEU A 645 -11.05 21.94 -21.89
N ARG A 646 -11.40 23.22 -21.73
CA ARG A 646 -10.48 24.34 -21.95
C ARG A 646 -10.37 25.22 -20.72
N LEU A 647 -9.27 25.07 -20.00
CA LEU A 647 -8.97 25.68 -18.71
C LEU A 647 -7.71 26.56 -18.75
N GLU A 648 -7.28 27.00 -19.94
CA GLU A 648 -6.01 27.69 -20.12
C GLU A 648 -5.94 29.08 -19.45
N TYR A 649 -4.78 29.47 -18.93
CA TYR A 649 -4.50 30.77 -18.30
C TYR A 649 -5.44 31.11 -17.13
N ASN A 650 -5.71 30.13 -16.28
CA ASN A 650 -6.27 30.32 -14.95
C ASN A 650 -5.14 30.26 -13.90
N TYR A 651 -5.50 30.03 -12.65
CA TYR A 651 -4.60 29.90 -11.51
C TYR A 651 -4.71 28.53 -10.84
N PHE A 652 -5.04 27.48 -11.60
CA PHE A 652 -5.06 26.12 -11.06
C PHE A 652 -3.69 25.73 -10.53
N SER A 653 -3.64 25.10 -9.37
CA SER A 653 -2.41 24.71 -8.67
C SER A 653 -2.47 23.24 -8.27
N ASP A 654 -1.43 22.73 -7.61
CA ASP A 654 -1.26 21.32 -7.24
C ASP A 654 -1.12 20.38 -8.45
N TYR A 655 -1.18 19.08 -8.18
CA TYR A 655 -0.99 18.01 -9.16
C TYR A 655 -2.26 17.79 -9.98
N ILE A 656 -2.07 17.31 -11.22
CA ILE A 656 -3.20 16.92 -12.06
C ILE A 656 -3.66 15.52 -11.65
N PRO A 657 -4.95 15.27 -11.36
CA PRO A 657 -5.46 13.94 -11.03
C PRO A 657 -5.32 12.98 -12.22
N GLU A 658 -5.06 11.69 -11.95
CA GLU A 658 -4.96 10.64 -12.98
C GLU A 658 -6.32 10.38 -13.66
N GLU A 659 -7.42 10.65 -12.95
CA GLU A 659 -8.80 10.56 -13.43
C GLU A 659 -9.07 11.44 -14.66
N ILE A 660 -8.22 12.46 -14.91
CA ILE A 660 -8.30 13.23 -16.15
C ILE A 660 -8.13 12.35 -17.38
N CYS A 661 -7.42 11.21 -17.28
CA CYS A 661 -7.19 10.29 -18.38
C CYS A 661 -8.43 9.49 -18.78
N ASP A 662 -9.48 9.46 -17.95
CA ASP A 662 -10.73 8.73 -18.23
C ASP A 662 -11.70 9.52 -19.14
N LEU A 663 -11.42 10.80 -19.41
CA LEU A 663 -12.29 11.64 -20.22
C LEU A 663 -12.23 11.27 -21.71
N ASP A 664 -13.36 11.33 -22.41
CA ASP A 664 -13.45 11.15 -23.88
C ASP A 664 -13.06 12.42 -24.64
N VAL A 665 -11.94 13.04 -24.24
CA VAL A 665 -11.40 14.27 -24.84
C VAL A 665 -10.22 13.95 -25.75
N ASN A 666 -10.18 14.59 -26.91
CA ASN A 666 -9.02 14.51 -27.80
C ASN A 666 -7.90 15.45 -27.32
N TYR A 667 -7.03 14.97 -26.43
CA TYR A 667 -5.92 15.76 -25.84
C TYR A 667 -4.95 16.37 -26.87
N GLY A 668 -4.78 15.73 -28.03
CA GLY A 668 -3.89 16.21 -29.09
C GLY A 668 -4.45 17.37 -29.92
N ASP A 669 -5.72 17.75 -29.74
CA ASP A 669 -6.33 18.92 -30.38
C ASP A 669 -6.47 20.07 -29.38
N TYR A 670 -5.67 21.12 -29.55
CA TYR A 670 -5.69 22.32 -28.69
C TYR A 670 -7.05 23.05 -28.67
N LEU A 671 -7.94 22.75 -29.61
CA LEU A 671 -9.32 23.24 -29.58
C LEU A 671 -10.21 22.38 -28.69
N SER A 672 -9.89 21.12 -28.47
CA SER A 672 -10.62 20.24 -27.55
C SER A 672 -10.06 20.31 -26.14
N PHE A 673 -8.73 20.30 -25.99
CA PHE A 673 -8.07 20.32 -24.68
C PHE A 673 -7.00 21.40 -24.62
N ASP A 674 -7.07 22.26 -23.60
CA ASP A 674 -6.00 23.23 -23.33
C ASP A 674 -6.02 23.61 -21.85
N ILE A 675 -4.95 23.26 -21.12
CA ILE A 675 -4.75 23.61 -19.71
C ILE A 675 -3.50 24.49 -19.52
N THR A 676 -2.95 25.03 -20.61
CA THR A 676 -1.72 25.82 -20.62
C THR A 676 -1.83 27.05 -19.74
N GLY A 677 -0.77 27.42 -19.03
CA GLY A 677 -0.64 28.72 -18.36
C GLY A 677 -1.26 28.77 -16.97
N ASN A 678 -1.33 27.62 -16.29
CA ASN A 678 -1.72 27.51 -14.88
C ASN A 678 -0.45 27.31 -14.00
N TYR A 679 -0.62 26.96 -12.72
CA TYR A 679 0.43 26.67 -11.73
C TYR A 679 0.49 25.18 -11.36
N LEU A 680 0.15 24.31 -12.32
CA LEU A 680 0.03 22.86 -12.09
C LEU A 680 1.42 22.21 -11.97
N CYS A 681 1.52 21.22 -11.10
CA CYS A 681 2.79 20.62 -10.68
C CYS A 681 3.10 19.27 -11.33
N PRO A 682 4.35 19.04 -11.79
CA PRO A 682 4.79 17.74 -12.28
C PRO A 682 5.10 16.77 -11.11
N PRO A 683 5.01 15.43 -11.32
CA PRO A 683 4.78 14.76 -12.61
C PRO A 683 3.35 14.92 -13.11
N TYR A 684 3.19 14.96 -14.43
CA TYR A 684 1.88 15.01 -15.08
C TYR A 684 1.45 13.61 -15.52
N PRO A 685 0.13 13.30 -15.54
CA PRO A 685 -0.39 12.03 -16.03
C PRO A 685 0.10 11.72 -17.46
N GLU A 686 0.51 10.47 -17.70
CA GLU A 686 1.15 10.06 -18.96
C GLU A 686 0.27 10.34 -20.18
N CYS A 687 -1.06 10.21 -20.05
CA CYS A 687 -2.01 10.42 -21.14
C CYS A 687 -2.01 11.87 -21.69
N ILE A 688 -1.62 12.85 -20.86
CA ILE A 688 -1.61 14.27 -21.19
C ILE A 688 -0.26 14.96 -21.07
N GLU A 689 0.81 14.26 -20.65
CA GLU A 689 2.13 14.84 -20.39
C GLU A 689 2.64 15.71 -21.57
N ASP A 690 2.45 15.22 -22.80
CA ASP A 690 2.82 15.91 -24.04
C ASP A 690 1.94 17.13 -24.39
N TYR A 691 0.80 17.29 -23.72
CA TYR A 691 -0.27 18.26 -24.04
C TYR A 691 -0.57 19.27 -22.92
N VAL A 692 0.05 19.16 -21.73
CA VAL A 692 -0.16 20.07 -20.57
C VAL A 692 0.20 21.54 -20.87
N GLY A 693 1.09 21.76 -21.84
CA GLY A 693 1.60 23.08 -22.17
C GLY A 693 2.50 23.67 -21.09
N TYR A 694 2.77 24.98 -21.17
CA TYR A 694 3.57 25.69 -20.18
C TYR A 694 2.82 25.82 -18.85
N GLN A 695 3.47 25.50 -17.72
CA GLN A 695 2.95 25.71 -16.37
C GLN A 695 3.95 26.54 -15.54
N ASP A 696 3.45 27.37 -14.64
CA ASP A 696 4.25 28.08 -13.64
C ASP A 696 4.46 27.18 -12.42
N THR A 697 5.59 26.47 -12.43
CA THR A 697 5.96 25.52 -11.38
C THR A 697 6.69 26.15 -10.19
N THR A 698 6.67 27.48 -10.06
CA THR A 698 7.43 28.21 -9.02
C THR A 698 7.04 27.79 -7.59
N ASN A 699 5.78 27.36 -7.40
CA ASN A 699 5.24 26.92 -6.10
C ASN A 699 5.06 25.40 -6.00
N CYS A 700 5.67 24.63 -6.90
CA CYS A 700 5.61 23.18 -6.82
C CYS A 700 6.59 22.67 -5.77
N PHE A 701 6.05 22.13 -4.69
CA PHE A 701 6.83 21.61 -3.58
C PHE A 701 7.01 20.10 -3.69
N PRO A 702 8.19 19.57 -3.35
CA PRO A 702 8.42 18.13 -3.34
C PRO A 702 7.51 17.42 -2.33
N ILE A 703 6.89 16.33 -2.76
CA ILE A 703 6.19 15.39 -1.87
C ILE A 703 7.23 14.45 -1.24
N PHE A 704 7.21 14.33 0.09
CA PHE A 704 8.03 13.34 0.81
C PHE A 704 7.14 12.24 1.40
N THR A 705 7.38 11.00 0.98
CA THR A 705 6.82 9.82 1.63
C THR A 705 7.81 9.32 2.68
N ILE A 706 7.38 9.26 3.94
CA ILE A 706 8.19 8.79 5.07
C ILE A 706 7.63 7.46 5.55
N ASP A 707 8.43 6.41 5.42
CA ASP A 707 8.07 5.08 5.88
C ASP A 707 8.35 4.93 7.38
N PHE A 708 7.46 4.22 8.06
CA PHE A 708 7.60 3.86 9.46
C PHE A 708 7.31 2.39 9.69
N GLN A 709 8.04 1.80 10.62
CA GLN A 709 7.92 0.40 11.01
C GLN A 709 6.95 0.26 12.19
N ILE A 710 6.49 -0.98 12.45
CA ILE A 710 5.79 -1.27 13.70
C ILE A 710 6.67 -0.93 14.92
N ASP A 711 6.05 -0.43 15.99
CA ASP A 711 6.70 0.00 17.23
C ASP A 711 7.46 1.34 17.09
N TRP A 712 8.62 1.49 17.72
CA TRP A 712 9.29 2.78 17.91
C TRP A 712 10.19 3.17 16.73
N ASN A 713 9.98 4.36 16.19
CA ASN A 713 10.70 4.94 15.05
C ASN A 713 11.37 6.27 15.43
N LEU A 714 12.42 6.63 14.71
CA LEU A 714 13.02 7.96 14.76
C LEU A 714 12.55 8.80 13.57
N VAL A 715 11.80 9.85 13.85
CA VAL A 715 11.21 10.74 12.83
C VAL A 715 11.78 12.16 12.95
N GLY A 716 11.69 12.94 11.88
CA GLY A 716 12.12 14.32 11.81
C GLY A 716 11.29 15.11 10.80
N LEU A 717 11.47 16.44 10.79
CA LEU A 717 10.71 17.32 9.90
C LEU A 717 11.64 17.88 8.79
N PRO A 718 11.53 17.39 7.54
CA PRO A 718 12.42 17.79 6.46
C PRO A 718 11.94 19.05 5.72
N LEU A 719 10.74 19.55 6.02
CA LEU A 719 10.04 20.60 5.29
C LEU A 719 9.61 21.75 6.22
N VAL A 720 9.36 22.92 5.65
CA VAL A 720 8.54 23.95 6.30
C VAL A 720 7.08 23.64 5.98
N VAL A 721 6.34 23.19 6.99
CA VAL A 721 4.92 22.83 6.88
C VAL A 721 4.04 23.84 7.60
N GLU A 722 2.77 23.94 7.20
CA GLU A 722 1.81 24.85 7.85
C GLU A 722 1.47 24.39 9.28
N ASP A 723 1.23 23.10 9.48
CA ASP A 723 1.00 22.49 10.80
C ASP A 723 1.96 21.33 11.05
N ALA A 724 2.88 21.52 11.99
CA ALA A 724 3.89 20.54 12.38
C ALA A 724 3.40 19.54 13.46
N SER A 725 2.09 19.44 13.68
CA SER A 725 1.50 18.46 14.62
C SER A 725 1.75 17.04 14.14
N TYR A 726 2.32 16.19 15.00
CA TYR A 726 2.62 14.81 14.62
C TYR A 726 1.37 13.99 14.28
N THR A 727 0.19 14.37 14.78
CA THR A 727 -1.07 13.67 14.45
C THR A 727 -1.61 14.02 13.06
N ILE A 728 -1.14 15.12 12.47
CA ILE A 728 -1.44 15.52 11.09
C ILE A 728 -0.37 14.92 10.18
N LEU A 729 0.90 15.10 10.55
CA LEU A 729 2.02 14.59 9.77
C LEU A 729 2.13 13.06 9.78
N PHE A 730 1.65 12.39 10.83
CA PHE A 730 1.68 10.93 11.01
C PHE A 730 0.37 10.45 11.66
N PRO A 731 -0.75 10.38 10.90
CA PRO A 731 -2.08 10.09 11.44
C PRO A 731 -2.21 8.68 12.02
N GLU A 732 -1.39 7.73 11.57
CA GLU A 732 -1.36 6.34 12.07
C GLU A 732 -0.55 6.16 13.36
N SER A 733 0.08 7.23 13.87
CA SER A 733 0.88 7.17 15.09
C SER A 733 0.04 7.00 16.34
N ILE A 734 0.61 6.36 17.36
CA ILE A 734 -0.05 6.16 18.66
C ILE A 734 -0.04 7.49 19.43
N GLU A 735 -1.22 7.94 19.83
CA GLU A 735 -1.39 9.21 20.56
C GLU A 735 -0.55 9.27 21.85
N GLY A 736 0.15 10.39 22.06
CA GLY A 736 0.99 10.62 23.25
C GLY A 736 2.35 9.92 23.23
N THR A 737 2.84 9.51 22.05
CA THR A 737 4.13 8.81 21.91
C THR A 737 5.25 9.62 21.26
N LEU A 738 5.05 10.90 20.94
CA LEU A 738 6.12 11.77 20.45
C LEU A 738 7.08 12.19 21.59
N TYR A 739 8.36 11.85 21.49
CA TYR A 739 9.39 12.23 22.47
C TYR A 739 10.64 12.86 21.85
N SER A 740 10.99 14.07 22.27
CA SER A 740 12.29 14.70 22.06
C SER A 740 13.30 14.27 23.14
N PHE A 741 14.57 14.67 23.02
CA PHE A 741 15.60 14.34 24.01
C PHE A 741 16.42 15.56 24.46
N ASN A 742 16.44 15.79 25.78
CA ASN A 742 17.34 16.74 26.43
C ASN A 742 17.67 16.25 27.85
N ASP A 743 18.82 15.58 28.01
CA ASP A 743 19.22 14.87 29.24
C ASP A 743 18.17 13.85 29.76
N GLY A 744 17.25 13.44 28.90
CA GLY A 744 16.10 12.59 29.17
C GLY A 744 15.00 12.78 28.12
N TYR A 745 14.06 11.84 28.05
CA TYR A 745 12.92 11.94 27.12
C TYR A 745 11.88 12.94 27.59
N ILE A 746 11.49 13.85 26.71
CA ILE A 746 10.48 14.88 26.94
C ILE A 746 9.34 14.63 25.95
N SER A 747 8.11 14.59 26.44
CA SER A 747 6.94 14.39 25.58
C SER A 747 6.58 15.69 24.88
N GLU A 748 6.36 15.61 23.57
CA GLU A 748 6.05 16.75 22.69
C GLU A 748 4.75 16.52 21.91
N THR A 749 4.29 17.55 21.20
CA THR A 749 3.12 17.46 20.30
C THR A 749 3.39 18.01 18.90
N TYR A 750 4.51 18.69 18.69
CA TYR A 750 4.91 19.29 17.41
C TYR A 750 6.35 18.89 17.11
N LEU A 751 6.68 18.81 15.82
CA LEU A 751 8.05 18.63 15.36
C LEU A 751 8.68 19.98 15.04
N ASP A 752 9.84 20.26 15.64
CA ASP A 752 10.70 21.39 15.28
C ASP A 752 11.75 20.95 14.23
N GLN A 753 12.08 21.86 13.30
CA GLN A 753 13.10 21.63 12.27
C GLN A 753 14.49 21.42 12.89
N GLY A 754 15.18 20.38 12.45
CA GLY A 754 16.54 20.05 12.90
C GLY A 754 16.59 19.25 14.19
N GLU A 755 15.46 19.06 14.87
CA GLU A 755 15.31 18.18 16.03
C GLU A 755 14.73 16.83 15.57
N GLY A 756 15.25 15.74 16.12
CA GLY A 756 14.70 14.41 15.89
C GLY A 756 13.77 13.98 17.04
N TYR A 757 12.87 13.04 16.76
CA TYR A 757 11.88 12.58 17.72
C TYR A 757 11.72 11.07 17.68
N TRP A 758 11.34 10.49 18.82
CA TRP A 758 10.77 9.15 18.88
C TRP A 758 9.27 9.22 18.63
N LEU A 759 8.74 8.34 17.80
CA LEU A 759 7.31 8.18 17.58
C LEU A 759 6.95 6.69 17.45
N ARG A 760 5.76 6.28 17.88
CA ARG A 760 5.38 4.87 17.94
C ARG A 760 4.16 4.57 17.06
N PHE A 761 4.18 3.43 16.38
CA PHE A 761 3.10 2.99 15.47
C PHE A 761 2.63 1.56 15.81
N ASP A 762 1.36 1.27 15.54
CA ASP A 762 0.76 -0.06 15.75
C ASP A 762 0.94 -0.98 14.52
N ASN A 763 1.12 -0.42 13.32
CA ASN A 763 1.40 -1.12 12.07
C ASN A 763 2.54 -0.41 11.33
N ALA A 764 3.21 -1.12 10.42
CA ALA A 764 4.09 -0.49 9.45
C ALA A 764 3.26 0.19 8.35
N GLY A 765 3.77 1.28 7.80
CA GLY A 765 3.07 2.10 6.81
C GLY A 765 3.94 3.28 6.37
N SER A 766 3.32 4.25 5.72
CA SER A 766 3.98 5.47 5.27
C SER A 766 3.09 6.69 5.49
N SER A 767 3.69 7.87 5.56
CA SER A 767 2.96 9.14 5.60
C SER A 767 3.55 10.12 4.61
N THR A 768 2.67 10.81 3.90
CA THR A 768 3.04 11.80 2.90
C THR A 768 3.04 13.20 3.52
N ILE A 769 4.18 13.90 3.43
CA ILE A 769 4.33 15.27 3.92
C ILE A 769 4.65 16.19 2.75
N THR A 770 3.88 17.27 2.64
CA THR A 770 4.09 18.36 1.67
C THR A 770 4.45 19.65 2.39
N GLY A 771 5.32 20.46 1.77
CA GLY A 771 5.79 21.70 2.37
C GLY A 771 7.01 22.29 1.68
N VAL A 772 7.46 23.46 2.12
CA VAL A 772 8.57 24.16 1.47
C VAL A 772 9.89 23.46 1.78
N PRO A 773 10.74 23.16 0.78
CA PRO A 773 11.99 22.46 1.04
C PRO A 773 13.00 23.33 1.80
N ILE A 774 13.68 22.70 2.75
CA ILE A 774 14.81 23.21 3.51
C ILE A 774 16.08 22.82 2.77
N ASN A 775 16.81 23.81 2.26
CA ASN A 775 18.09 23.61 1.56
C ASN A 775 19.30 23.75 2.49
N GLU A 776 19.11 24.43 3.61
CA GLU A 776 20.14 24.66 4.62
C GLU A 776 19.53 24.78 6.01
N LEU A 777 20.24 24.31 7.03
CA LEU A 777 19.78 24.36 8.41
C LEU A 777 20.95 24.44 9.38
N THR A 778 20.84 25.33 10.36
CA THR A 778 21.79 25.41 11.49
C THR A 778 21.22 24.65 12.66
N ILE A 779 21.95 23.64 13.15
CA ILE A 779 21.56 22.80 14.28
C ILE A 779 22.40 23.16 15.51
N SER A 780 21.71 23.41 16.63
CA SER A 780 22.35 23.62 17.94
C SER A 780 22.59 22.28 18.64
N LEU A 781 23.84 22.02 19.04
CA LEU A 781 24.25 20.82 19.75
C LEU A 781 24.56 21.15 21.21
N ASN A 782 24.11 20.28 22.12
CA ASN A 782 24.53 20.22 23.52
C ASN A 782 25.74 19.30 23.70
N GLU A 783 26.51 19.49 24.78
CA GLU A 783 27.56 18.53 25.17
C GLU A 783 26.93 17.15 25.46
N GLY A 784 27.37 16.10 24.74
CA GLY A 784 26.78 14.77 24.87
C GLY A 784 25.93 14.37 23.66
N TRP A 785 24.85 13.64 23.90
CA TRP A 785 23.99 13.09 22.84
C TRP A 785 22.88 14.07 22.47
N ASN A 786 22.72 14.31 21.17
CA ASN A 786 21.69 15.15 20.58
C ASN A 786 20.87 14.29 19.61
N LEU A 787 19.56 14.51 19.57
CA LEU A 787 18.66 13.85 18.64
C LEU A 787 18.24 14.89 17.60
N ILE A 788 18.70 14.71 16.36
CA ILE A 788 18.62 15.71 15.29
C ILE A 788 17.82 15.17 14.10
N SER A 789 17.40 16.02 13.17
CA SER A 789 16.81 15.64 11.88
C SER A 789 17.53 16.27 10.69
N GLY A 790 17.30 15.71 9.51
CA GLY A 790 17.81 16.23 8.24
C GLY A 790 17.05 17.42 7.66
N ILE A 791 17.51 17.84 6.49
CA ILE A 791 16.86 18.82 5.60
C ILE A 791 16.09 18.08 4.49
N SER A 792 15.58 18.76 3.46
CA SER A 792 14.81 18.12 2.37
C SER A 792 15.65 17.30 1.40
N PHE A 793 16.96 17.23 1.61
CA PHE A 793 17.87 16.49 0.75
C PHE A 793 18.75 15.58 1.61
N PRO A 794 19.11 14.39 1.13
CA PRO A 794 20.05 13.52 1.82
C PRO A 794 21.38 14.25 2.07
N VAL A 795 21.84 14.26 3.32
CA VAL A 795 23.13 14.88 3.70
C VAL A 795 24.11 13.81 4.15
N ASP A 796 25.19 13.62 3.40
CA ASP A 796 26.32 12.79 3.83
C ASP A 796 26.84 13.32 5.18
N VAL A 797 26.97 12.45 6.18
CA VAL A 797 27.46 12.81 7.52
C VAL A 797 28.84 13.45 7.47
N ASN A 798 29.65 13.12 6.46
CA ASN A 798 30.95 13.73 6.21
C ASN A 798 30.89 15.14 5.59
N ALA A 799 29.74 15.54 5.06
CA ALA A 799 29.51 16.86 4.48
C ALA A 799 28.99 17.88 5.50
N ILE A 800 28.65 17.45 6.73
CA ILE A 800 28.21 18.36 7.81
C ILE A 800 29.33 19.37 8.11
N TYR A 801 29.01 20.67 8.01
CA TYR A 801 29.96 21.73 8.33
C TYR A 801 30.04 21.92 9.85
N ASP A 802 31.10 21.37 10.44
CA ASP A 802 31.42 21.46 11.86
C ASP A 802 32.74 22.24 12.07
N PRO A 803 32.68 23.58 12.11
CA PRO A 803 33.88 24.43 12.19
C PRO A 803 34.63 24.29 13.51
N ASN A 804 33.96 23.80 14.55
CA ASN A 804 34.49 23.70 15.90
C ASN A 804 34.92 22.27 16.28
N GLN A 805 34.78 21.29 15.37
CA GLN A 805 35.06 19.88 15.62
C GLN A 805 34.31 19.35 16.85
N LEU A 806 33.03 19.73 16.94
CA LEU A 806 32.10 19.33 17.99
C LEU A 806 31.72 17.86 17.85
N ILE A 807 31.45 17.39 16.63
CA ILE A 807 30.93 16.05 16.36
C ILE A 807 32.03 15.01 16.63
N ILE A 808 31.70 14.00 17.43
CA ILE A 808 32.59 12.86 17.66
C ILE A 808 32.48 11.91 16.47
N PRO A 809 33.56 11.62 15.73
CA PRO A 809 33.53 10.72 14.58
C PRO A 809 32.99 9.32 14.94
N GLY A 810 32.17 8.74 14.06
CA GLY A 810 31.54 7.43 14.25
C GLY A 810 30.36 7.43 15.24
N THR A 811 29.79 8.60 15.56
CA THR A 811 28.68 8.71 16.52
C THR A 811 27.35 9.19 15.94
N VAL A 812 27.17 9.11 14.62
CA VAL A 812 25.85 9.35 13.99
C VAL A 812 25.10 8.02 13.86
N TYR A 813 23.92 7.92 14.47
CA TYR A 813 23.14 6.69 14.52
C TYR A 813 21.68 6.91 14.11
N GLY A 814 21.16 6.06 13.23
CA GLY A 814 19.73 5.87 13.01
C GLY A 814 19.15 4.81 13.96
N PHE A 815 17.87 4.50 13.76
CA PHE A 815 17.19 3.44 14.51
C PHE A 815 16.20 2.69 13.63
N GLY A 816 16.36 1.36 13.56
CA GLY A 816 15.40 0.43 12.95
C GLY A 816 15.09 -0.70 13.92
N PHE A 817 15.81 -1.82 13.84
CA PHE A 817 15.76 -2.92 14.83
C PHE A 817 16.78 -2.75 15.98
N GLY A 818 17.17 -1.52 16.28
CA GLY A 818 18.27 -1.15 17.17
C GLY A 818 19.11 0.00 16.61
N TYR A 819 20.13 0.44 17.34
CA TYR A 819 21.00 1.52 16.88
C TYR A 819 21.99 1.07 15.81
N THR A 820 21.87 1.64 14.62
CA THR A 820 22.75 1.44 13.46
C THR A 820 23.49 2.73 13.14
N THR A 821 24.74 2.65 12.69
CA THR A 821 25.50 3.84 12.27
C THR A 821 24.95 4.33 10.94
N ALA A 822 24.71 5.64 10.82
CA ALA A 822 24.24 6.25 9.58
C ALA A 822 25.41 6.89 8.81
N GLU A 823 25.44 6.71 7.49
CA GLU A 823 26.37 7.38 6.59
C GLU A 823 25.75 8.64 5.96
N THR A 824 24.42 8.66 5.85
CA THR A 824 23.61 9.77 5.33
C THR A 824 22.51 10.10 6.32
N ILE A 825 22.20 11.39 6.44
CA ILE A 825 21.01 11.91 7.13
C ILE A 825 19.93 12.07 6.06
N GLU A 826 18.96 11.16 6.04
CA GLU A 826 17.86 11.15 5.08
C GLU A 826 16.74 12.12 5.51
N PRO A 827 16.03 12.73 4.55
CA PRO A 827 14.86 13.56 4.84
C PRO A 827 13.77 12.76 5.59
N GLY A 828 13.15 13.36 6.60
CA GLY A 828 12.01 12.75 7.31
C GLY A 828 12.37 11.87 8.50
N TYR A 829 13.65 11.51 8.66
CA TYR A 829 14.10 10.62 9.72
C TYR A 829 14.89 11.35 10.82
N GLY A 830 14.87 10.77 12.02
CA GLY A 830 15.64 11.25 13.17
C GLY A 830 16.97 10.50 13.35
N TYR A 831 18.01 11.21 13.78
CA TYR A 831 19.37 10.67 13.96
C TYR A 831 19.98 11.12 15.28
N TRP A 832 20.67 10.21 15.96
CA TRP A 832 21.48 10.54 17.12
C TRP A 832 22.86 11.02 16.69
N LEU A 833 23.36 12.09 17.31
CA LEU A 833 24.72 12.59 17.13
C LEU A 833 25.36 12.92 18.48
N ARG A 834 26.64 12.56 18.67
CA ARG A 834 27.37 12.92 19.89
C ARG A 834 28.33 14.07 19.69
N SER A 835 28.26 15.07 20.57
CA SER A 835 29.14 16.24 20.60
C SER A 835 30.08 16.26 21.81
N VAL A 836 31.30 16.79 21.63
CA VAL A 836 32.27 17.05 22.71
C VAL A 836 31.97 18.33 23.50
N GLY A 837 31.03 19.17 23.07
CA GLY A 837 30.69 20.44 23.71
C GLY A 837 29.44 21.10 23.11
N GLU A 838 29.02 22.22 23.70
CA GLU A 838 27.91 23.02 23.15
C GLU A 838 28.39 23.87 21.95
N GLY A 839 27.55 23.97 20.91
CA GLY A 839 27.81 24.82 19.74
C GLY A 839 26.89 24.52 18.57
N GLU A 840 27.21 25.05 17.38
CA GLU A 840 26.36 24.92 16.19
C GLU A 840 27.09 24.17 15.07
N VAL A 841 26.33 23.39 14.30
CA VAL A 841 26.74 22.74 13.06
C VAL A 841 25.77 23.10 11.94
N PHE A 842 26.22 22.98 10.70
CA PHE A 842 25.43 23.42 9.54
C PHE A 842 25.27 22.29 8.51
N LEU A 843 24.02 22.07 8.11
CA LEU A 843 23.60 21.17 7.04
C LEU A 843 23.27 22.00 5.80
N SER A 844 23.66 21.52 4.61
CA SER A 844 23.27 22.13 3.34
C SER A 844 23.30 21.11 2.20
N SER A 845 22.40 21.29 1.23
CA SER A 845 22.34 20.49 -0.01
C SER A 845 23.44 20.83 -1.03
N GLY A 846 24.35 21.79 -0.73
CA GLY A 846 25.47 22.18 -1.62
C GLY A 846 26.54 23.07 -0.95
N PRO A 847 27.58 23.56 -1.68
CA PRO A 847 28.62 24.41 -1.11
C PRO A 847 28.09 25.81 -0.75
N SER A 848 28.15 26.19 0.54
CA SER A 848 27.51 27.40 1.09
C SER A 848 28.08 28.74 0.57
N LEU A 849 27.20 29.65 0.12
CA LEU A 849 27.46 31.09 0.01
C LEU A 849 27.14 31.76 1.35
N VAL A 850 28.09 32.51 1.94
CA VAL A 850 27.81 33.33 3.13
C VAL A 850 27.51 34.75 2.66
N ASP A 851 26.24 35.13 2.62
CA ASP A 851 25.85 36.51 2.34
C ASP A 851 26.25 37.43 3.52
N GLN A 852 27.15 38.38 3.26
CA GLN A 852 27.42 39.47 4.20
C GLN A 852 26.51 40.65 3.87
N THR A 853 25.42 40.74 4.62
CA THR A 853 24.57 41.91 4.85
C THR A 853 25.13 43.24 4.30
N THR A 854 24.56 43.74 3.20
CA THR A 854 24.47 45.19 2.95
C THR A 854 23.07 45.57 2.52
N SER A 855 22.42 46.31 3.41
CA SER A 855 21.15 47.01 3.25
C SER A 855 21.12 47.95 2.03
N ASP A 856 19.92 48.08 1.48
CA ASP A 856 19.42 49.10 0.53
C ASP A 856 19.68 48.83 -0.96
N CYS A 857 18.76 48.10 -1.61
CA CYS A 857 18.14 48.48 -2.89
C CYS A 857 17.02 47.47 -3.27
N GLU A 858 15.77 47.96 -3.35
CA GLU A 858 14.62 47.25 -3.94
C GLU A 858 14.84 47.02 -5.45
N PHE A 859 14.86 45.76 -5.90
CA PHE A 859 14.39 45.30 -7.22
C PHE A 859 14.14 43.78 -7.12
N GLN A 860 12.89 43.35 -7.34
CA GLN A 860 12.47 41.94 -7.35
C GLN A 860 12.57 41.36 -8.77
N TYR A 861 13.45 40.37 -8.95
CA TYR A 861 13.38 39.30 -9.95
C TYR A 861 14.14 38.09 -9.37
N PRO A 862 13.73 36.84 -9.64
CA PRO A 862 14.37 35.66 -9.08
C PRO A 862 15.75 35.42 -9.70
N ASP A 863 16.67 35.09 -8.81
CA ASP A 863 18.05 34.59 -8.92
C ASP A 863 18.59 34.18 -10.32
N PRO A 864 19.71 34.73 -10.81
CA PRO A 864 20.48 34.09 -11.88
C PRO A 864 21.18 32.85 -11.31
N SER A 865 20.78 31.65 -11.77
CA SER A 865 21.44 30.39 -11.38
C SER A 865 22.94 30.45 -11.68
N LEU A 866 23.74 30.49 -10.61
CA LEU A 866 25.19 30.62 -10.67
C LEU A 866 25.82 29.25 -10.47
N ASN A 867 26.04 28.50 -11.55
CA ASN A 867 26.72 27.21 -11.46
C ASN A 867 28.24 27.41 -11.43
N LEU A 868 28.87 26.95 -10.34
CA LEU A 868 30.32 26.97 -10.14
C LEU A 868 30.87 25.54 -10.17
N GLU A 869 31.61 25.20 -11.21
CA GLU A 869 32.25 23.89 -11.34
C GLU A 869 33.77 24.03 -11.15
N VAL A 870 34.37 23.27 -10.23
CA VAL A 870 35.81 23.30 -9.94
C VAL A 870 36.46 21.96 -10.31
N ASN A 871 37.09 21.91 -11.48
CA ASN A 871 37.78 20.72 -12.00
C ASN A 871 39.30 20.93 -12.00
N GLY A 872 39.96 20.59 -10.89
CA GLY A 872 41.42 20.64 -10.75
C GLY A 872 42.01 22.06 -10.80
N ASN A 873 42.56 22.47 -11.94
CA ASN A 873 43.16 23.81 -12.14
C ASN A 873 42.20 24.80 -12.83
N THR A 874 40.96 24.40 -13.10
CA THR A 874 39.98 25.18 -13.87
C THR A 874 38.74 25.41 -13.03
N MET A 875 38.23 26.64 -13.04
CA MET A 875 36.98 27.05 -12.41
C MET A 875 36.07 27.60 -13.51
N ALA A 876 34.90 27.01 -13.70
CA ALA A 876 33.89 27.48 -14.65
C ALA A 876 32.75 28.15 -13.87
N LEU A 877 32.38 29.37 -14.31
CA LEU A 877 31.26 30.13 -13.77
C LEU A 877 30.28 30.35 -14.91
N THR A 878 29.04 29.87 -14.78
CA THR A 878 28.00 30.10 -15.79
C THR A 878 26.96 31.05 -15.21
N MET A 879 26.65 32.13 -15.94
CA MET A 879 25.60 33.08 -15.59
C MET A 879 24.56 33.12 -16.69
N ILE A 880 23.29 33.05 -16.30
CA ILE A 880 22.13 33.21 -17.20
C ILE A 880 21.46 34.53 -16.83
N HIS A 881 21.33 35.46 -17.79
CA HIS A 881 20.60 36.71 -17.56
C HIS A 881 19.72 37.07 -18.77
N PRO A 882 18.41 37.29 -18.59
CA PRO A 882 17.45 37.43 -19.69
C PRO A 882 17.50 38.76 -20.48
N GLU A 883 18.40 39.72 -20.16
CA GLU A 883 18.44 41.04 -20.83
C GLU A 883 19.81 41.40 -21.46
N LEU A 884 20.79 40.50 -21.45
CA LEU A 884 22.09 40.77 -22.08
C LEU A 884 21.96 40.65 -23.61
N ASN A 885 22.12 41.75 -24.33
CA ASN A 885 22.15 41.75 -25.78
C ASN A 885 23.51 41.21 -26.26
N CYS A 886 23.64 39.90 -26.51
CA CYS A 886 24.88 39.24 -26.95
C CYS A 886 25.24 39.63 -28.39
N CYS A 887 25.75 40.84 -28.57
CA CYS A 887 26.38 41.27 -29.80
C CYS A 887 27.49 42.25 -29.44
N LEU A 888 28.65 41.71 -29.05
CA LEU A 888 30.00 42.29 -29.20
C LEU A 888 31.01 41.32 -28.56
N GLU A 889 32.02 40.86 -29.31
CA GLU A 889 33.18 40.15 -28.73
C GLU A 889 34.02 41.12 -27.87
N PRO A 890 34.35 40.75 -26.62
CA PRO A 890 35.70 41.00 -26.13
C PRO A 890 36.25 39.81 -25.32
N VAL A 891 37.35 39.23 -25.79
CA VAL A 891 38.27 38.46 -24.94
C VAL A 891 39.09 39.46 -24.12
N TRP A 892 39.10 39.34 -22.79
CA TRP A 892 39.93 40.16 -21.89
C TRP A 892 40.76 39.30 -20.92
N ASP A 893 41.93 39.82 -20.54
CA ASP A 893 42.83 39.24 -19.53
C ASP A 893 42.60 39.93 -18.17
N GLY A 894 42.20 39.15 -17.15
CA GLY A 894 42.02 39.60 -15.76
C GLY A 894 43.20 39.20 -14.85
N TRP A 895 43.35 39.88 -13.71
CA TRP A 895 44.40 39.60 -12.70
C TRP A 895 43.76 39.20 -11.36
N LEU A 896 44.02 37.98 -10.88
CA LEU A 896 43.68 37.52 -9.52
C LEU A 896 44.96 37.04 -8.82
N ASP A 897 45.32 37.70 -7.72
CA ASP A 897 46.46 37.39 -6.83
C ASP A 897 47.76 36.91 -7.54
N GLY A 898 48.13 37.61 -8.63
CA GLY A 898 49.37 37.37 -9.37
C GLY A 898 49.30 36.30 -10.49
N THR A 899 48.14 35.71 -10.73
CA THR A 899 47.89 34.76 -11.83
C THR A 899 47.06 35.43 -12.93
N VAL A 900 47.36 35.14 -14.20
CA VAL A 900 46.66 35.69 -15.38
C VAL A 900 45.61 34.68 -15.83
N PHE A 901 44.37 35.13 -16.02
CA PHE A 901 43.24 34.29 -16.45
C PHE A 901 42.63 34.84 -17.74
N HIS A 902 42.16 33.96 -18.61
CA HIS A 902 41.54 34.26 -19.90
C HIS A 902 40.03 34.11 -19.80
N VAL A 903 39.26 35.13 -20.18
CA VAL A 903 37.80 35.07 -20.21
C VAL A 903 37.31 34.98 -21.66
N THR A 904 36.48 33.97 -21.95
CA THR A 904 35.85 33.73 -23.27
C THR A 904 34.34 33.64 -23.12
N MET A 905 33.59 34.32 -24.00
CA MET A 905 32.13 34.25 -24.07
C MET A 905 31.71 33.46 -25.31
N THR A 906 30.69 32.61 -25.20
CA THR A 906 30.21 31.77 -26.31
C THR A 906 28.69 31.80 -26.39
N ASP A 907 28.17 32.01 -27.61
CA ASP A 907 26.74 32.08 -27.93
C ASP A 907 26.20 30.68 -28.24
N VAL A 908 25.10 30.28 -27.58
CA VAL A 908 24.49 28.93 -27.64
C VAL A 908 23.10 28.93 -28.27
N GLY A 909 22.79 29.88 -29.16
CA GLY A 909 22.00 29.56 -30.36
C GLY A 909 20.48 29.39 -30.28
N ASP A 910 19.77 29.93 -29.28
CA ASP A 910 18.30 30.11 -29.31
C ASP A 910 17.92 31.58 -28.98
N PRO A 911 16.85 32.19 -29.57
CA PRO A 911 16.72 33.64 -29.61
C PRO A 911 16.10 34.30 -28.35
N CYS A 912 15.98 33.59 -27.22
CA CYS A 912 15.46 34.16 -25.97
C CYS A 912 16.39 34.06 -24.74
N ASP A 913 17.51 33.33 -24.79
CA ASP A 913 18.43 33.20 -23.67
C ASP A 913 19.88 33.49 -24.06
N CYS A 914 20.47 34.49 -23.40
CA CYS A 914 21.88 34.84 -23.55
C CYS A 914 22.70 34.23 -22.41
N VAL A 915 23.22 33.02 -22.62
CA VAL A 915 24.10 32.35 -21.65
C VAL A 915 25.52 32.92 -21.77
N CYS A 916 26.05 33.46 -20.67
CA CYS A 916 27.44 33.90 -20.59
C CYS A 916 28.22 32.91 -19.71
N SER A 917 29.04 32.06 -20.32
CA SER A 917 30.00 31.23 -19.59
C SER A 917 31.32 31.97 -19.39
N PHE A 918 31.91 31.85 -18.21
CA PHE A 918 33.24 32.35 -17.87
C PHE A 918 34.11 31.15 -17.48
N GLU A 919 35.25 31.00 -18.15
CA GLU A 919 36.22 29.96 -17.79
C GLU A 919 37.44 30.62 -17.15
N LEU A 920 37.78 30.25 -15.91
CA LEU A 920 38.97 30.71 -15.20
C LEU A 920 39.98 29.55 -15.11
N SER A 921 41.03 29.57 -15.93
CA SER A 921 42.09 28.56 -15.88
C SER A 921 43.35 29.09 -15.17
N ALA A 922 43.77 28.43 -14.09
CA ALA A 922 45.03 28.72 -13.42
C ALA A 922 46.17 27.96 -14.11
N SER A 923 47.12 28.70 -14.70
CA SER A 923 48.13 28.11 -15.59
C SER A 923 49.21 27.25 -14.90
N TYR A 924 49.28 27.23 -13.55
CA TYR A 924 50.40 26.59 -12.84
C TYR A 924 50.11 25.85 -11.51
N ALA A 925 48.89 25.88 -10.91
CA ALA A 925 48.54 25.10 -9.69
C ALA A 925 47.01 25.12 -9.38
N PRO A 926 46.48 24.14 -8.61
CA PRO A 926 45.09 24.12 -8.15
C PRO A 926 44.79 25.21 -7.11
N PHE A 927 43.53 25.66 -7.03
CA PHE A 927 43.09 26.69 -6.08
C PHE A 927 43.19 26.18 -4.62
N PRO A 928 43.97 26.83 -3.72
CA PRO A 928 44.04 26.43 -2.32
C PRO A 928 42.76 26.77 -1.53
N PRO A 929 42.57 26.21 -0.32
CA PRO A 929 41.47 26.60 0.55
C PRO A 929 41.61 28.07 1.00
N GLY A 930 40.52 28.84 0.94
CA GLY A 930 40.52 30.26 1.27
C GLY A 930 39.33 31.04 0.73
N THR A 931 39.29 32.33 1.06
CA THR A 931 38.28 33.28 0.57
C THR A 931 38.80 34.01 -0.67
N TYR A 932 38.05 33.99 -1.76
CA TYR A 932 38.40 34.59 -3.05
C TYR A 932 37.39 35.68 -3.41
N THR A 933 37.86 36.82 -3.90
CA THR A 933 37.01 37.95 -4.31
C THR A 933 37.31 38.31 -5.75
N LEU A 934 36.29 38.30 -6.62
CA LEU A 934 36.40 38.72 -8.01
C LEU A 934 35.94 40.17 -8.13
N ASP A 935 36.86 41.07 -8.47
CA ASP A 935 36.55 42.50 -8.70
C ASP A 935 35.98 42.69 -10.11
N PHE A 936 34.66 42.84 -10.24
CA PHE A 936 34.03 43.32 -11.46
C PHE A 936 33.89 44.86 -11.47
N TRP A 937 33.59 45.47 -12.62
CA TRP A 937 33.36 46.91 -12.66
C TRP A 937 32.15 47.28 -11.78
N PRO A 938 32.24 48.31 -10.91
CA PRO A 938 31.46 48.37 -9.67
C PRO A 938 30.00 48.81 -9.84
N GLU A 939 29.52 49.00 -11.06
CA GLU A 939 28.23 49.68 -11.32
C GLU A 939 27.07 48.74 -11.66
N LEU A 940 27.27 47.40 -11.74
CA LEU A 940 26.21 46.46 -12.15
C LEU A 940 26.00 45.19 -11.29
N PHE A 941 27.00 44.65 -10.57
CA PHE A 941 26.86 43.28 -10.03
C PHE A 941 27.29 43.03 -8.57
N GLY A 942 27.76 44.04 -7.84
CA GLY A 942 28.42 43.77 -6.55
C GLY A 942 29.68 42.89 -6.72
N ASN A 943 30.45 42.69 -5.66
CA ASN A 943 31.67 41.88 -5.71
C ASN A 943 31.40 40.52 -5.02
N PRO A 944 31.21 39.42 -5.75
CA PRO A 944 30.95 38.12 -5.12
C PRO A 944 32.20 37.59 -4.38
N VAL A 945 31.96 36.98 -3.22
CA VAL A 945 32.97 36.39 -2.33
C VAL A 945 32.76 34.88 -2.29
N PHE A 946 33.78 34.10 -2.64
CA PHE A 946 33.74 32.63 -2.69
C PHE A 946 34.60 32.04 -1.56
N ILE A 947 34.18 30.94 -0.94
CA ILE A 947 34.95 30.23 0.09
C ILE A 947 35.22 28.80 -0.40
N ILE A 948 36.49 28.42 -0.52
CA ILE A 948 36.89 27.03 -0.79
C ILE A 948 37.23 26.37 0.55
N PRO A 949 36.42 25.43 1.09
CA PRO A 949 36.68 24.79 2.38
C PRO A 949 37.91 23.88 2.33
N GLY A 950 38.68 23.86 3.42
CA GLY A 950 39.95 23.13 3.51
C GLY A 950 39.79 21.70 4.01
N ARG A 951 40.14 20.72 3.17
CA ARG A 951 40.32 19.32 3.55
C ARG A 951 41.77 19.11 4.01
N GLU A 952 42.02 18.92 5.31
CA GLU A 952 43.17 18.08 5.70
C GLU A 952 42.75 16.63 5.48
N SER A 953 43.44 15.97 4.56
CA SER A 953 43.25 14.57 4.25
C SER A 953 43.52 13.68 5.47
N GLY A 954 42.51 12.95 5.94
CA GLY A 954 42.77 11.73 6.72
C GLY A 954 41.82 11.30 7.85
N LYS A 955 40.67 11.95 8.08
CA LYS A 955 39.66 11.41 9.02
C LYS A 955 38.25 11.64 8.48
N GLY A 956 37.71 10.65 7.77
CA GLY A 956 36.27 10.56 7.57
C GLY A 956 35.58 10.30 8.90
N PHE A 957 34.28 10.61 8.98
CA PHE A 957 33.39 10.24 10.08
C PHE A 957 33.09 8.73 10.10
N SER A 958 33.64 7.97 9.15
CA SER A 958 33.56 6.51 9.10
C SER A 958 34.33 5.82 10.23
N ILE A 959 33.83 4.63 10.59
CA ILE A 959 34.24 3.77 11.71
C ILE A 959 35.77 3.81 11.90
N PRO A 960 36.29 4.05 13.12
CA PRO A 960 37.72 4.06 13.31
C PRO A 960 38.31 2.68 12.94
N PRO A 961 39.41 2.62 12.16
CA PRO A 961 39.89 1.42 11.46
C PRO A 961 40.26 0.22 12.36
N ARG A 962 40.16 0.37 13.68
CA ARG A 962 40.54 -0.64 14.67
C ARG A 962 39.49 -1.75 14.83
N LEU A 963 38.19 -1.49 14.61
CA LEU A 963 37.13 -2.49 14.83
C LEU A 963 37.11 -3.64 13.82
N ALA A 964 37.61 -3.42 12.60
CA ALA A 964 37.83 -4.50 11.62
C ALA A 964 38.76 -5.61 12.17
N SER A 965 39.53 -5.29 13.21
CA SER A 965 40.39 -6.21 13.92
C SER A 965 39.91 -6.53 15.34
N ALA A 966 38.63 -6.34 15.70
CA ALA A 966 38.05 -6.76 16.99
C ALA A 966 37.30 -8.10 16.83
N ASN A 967 37.02 -8.81 17.93
CA ASN A 967 35.98 -9.84 17.91
C ASN A 967 34.61 -9.15 17.88
N SER A 968 33.59 -9.78 17.31
CA SER A 968 32.24 -9.20 17.22
C SER A 968 31.15 -10.22 17.51
N MET A 969 30.01 -9.72 17.98
CA MET A 969 28.76 -10.48 18.13
C MET A 969 27.56 -9.61 17.73
N THR A 970 26.65 -10.14 16.93
CA THR A 970 25.46 -9.41 16.46
C THR A 970 24.18 -10.02 17.02
N PHE A 971 23.32 -9.15 17.57
CA PHE A 971 22.02 -9.49 18.14
C PHE A 971 20.96 -8.66 17.41
N ASN A 972 20.04 -9.32 16.68
CA ASN A 972 18.97 -8.66 15.91
C ASN A 972 19.42 -7.38 15.17
N GLY A 973 20.56 -7.44 14.46
CA GLY A 973 21.13 -6.31 13.71
C GLY A 973 22.08 -5.37 14.48
N GLN A 974 22.07 -5.37 15.82
CA GLN A 974 23.01 -4.55 16.60
C GLN A 974 24.29 -5.32 16.95
N THR A 975 25.44 -4.86 16.42
CA THR A 975 26.76 -5.49 16.65
C THR A 975 27.50 -4.91 17.85
N LEU A 976 28.00 -5.78 18.72
CA LEU A 976 28.90 -5.47 19.84
C LEU A 976 30.31 -6.01 19.58
N TYR A 977 31.33 -5.25 19.96
CA TYR A 977 32.74 -5.58 19.72
C TYR A 977 33.50 -5.91 21.00
N PHE A 978 34.48 -6.81 20.94
CA PHE A 978 35.28 -7.14 22.11
C PHE A 978 36.68 -7.66 21.82
N GLY A 979 37.51 -7.79 22.85
CA GLY A 979 38.86 -8.34 22.72
C GLY A 979 39.84 -7.43 21.98
N LEU A 980 39.62 -6.11 22.06
CA LEU A 980 40.52 -5.09 21.52
C LEU A 980 40.67 -3.94 22.51
N GLU A 981 41.91 -3.52 22.77
CA GLU A 981 42.23 -2.36 23.61
C GLU A 981 42.04 -1.08 22.80
N ILE A 982 41.11 -0.22 23.24
CA ILE A 982 40.80 1.07 22.61
C ILE A 982 41.47 2.19 23.42
N PRO A 983 42.30 3.05 22.78
CA PRO A 983 42.90 4.19 23.46
C PRO A 983 41.84 5.12 24.07
N GLY A 984 42.13 5.68 25.25
CA GLY A 984 41.21 6.55 26.01
C GLY A 984 40.63 7.73 25.21
N GLU A 985 41.37 8.23 24.22
CA GLU A 985 40.97 9.33 23.33
C GLU A 985 39.96 8.93 22.23
N GLU A 986 39.85 7.63 21.93
CA GLU A 986 38.94 7.08 20.90
C GLU A 986 37.69 6.43 21.54
N GLN A 987 37.64 6.30 22.87
CA GLN A 987 36.57 5.54 23.55
C GLN A 987 35.17 6.09 23.27
N LEU A 988 35.01 7.42 23.20
CA LEU A 988 33.70 8.05 22.97
C LEU A 988 33.12 7.76 21.58
N SER A 989 33.96 7.47 20.58
CA SER A 989 33.50 7.03 19.25
C SER A 989 32.82 5.66 19.27
N TYR A 990 32.92 4.93 20.38
CA TYR A 990 32.32 3.61 20.57
C TYR A 990 31.22 3.60 21.63
N SER A 991 30.73 4.77 22.04
CA SER A 991 29.53 4.85 22.86
C SER A 991 28.28 4.70 22.01
N LEU A 992 27.26 4.08 22.58
CA LEU A 992 25.92 4.04 21.99
C LEU A 992 25.08 5.23 22.47
N PRO A 993 24.06 5.63 21.68
CA PRO A 993 23.08 6.64 22.09
C PRO A 993 22.40 6.30 23.43
N PRO A 994 21.58 7.19 24.01
CA PRO A 994 20.73 6.88 25.15
C PRO A 994 19.93 5.59 24.94
N LYS A 995 19.41 4.99 26.00
CA LYS A 995 18.56 3.80 25.86
C LYS A 995 17.22 4.24 25.27
N PRO A 996 16.64 3.52 24.29
CA PRO A 996 15.39 3.92 23.66
C PRO A 996 14.23 3.90 24.68
N PRO A 997 13.06 4.49 24.33
CA PRO A 997 11.86 4.39 25.16
C PRO A 997 11.51 2.94 25.53
N ALA A 998 10.82 2.76 26.65
CA ALA A 998 10.49 1.42 27.15
C ALA A 998 9.65 0.62 26.13
N GLY A 999 10.10 -0.59 25.79
CA GLY A 999 9.47 -1.45 24.79
C GLY A 999 10.37 -1.71 23.59
N ALA A 1000 11.17 -0.71 23.20
CA ALA A 1000 12.11 -0.83 22.09
C ALA A 1000 13.29 -1.77 22.40
N PHE A 1001 13.76 -2.47 21.36
CA PHE A 1001 14.93 -3.35 21.43
C PHE A 1001 16.23 -2.55 21.56
N ASP A 1002 17.11 -3.00 22.47
CA ASP A 1002 18.47 -2.46 22.60
C ASP A 1002 19.41 -3.45 23.30
N VAL A 1003 20.63 -3.58 22.81
CA VAL A 1003 21.66 -4.46 23.36
C VAL A 1003 23.01 -3.77 23.37
N ARG A 1004 23.60 -3.66 24.56
CA ARG A 1004 24.81 -2.86 24.78
C ARG A 1004 25.67 -3.40 25.91
N PHE A 1005 26.94 -3.00 25.97
CA PHE A 1005 27.72 -3.18 27.19
C PHE A 1005 27.34 -2.13 28.24
N SER A 1006 27.38 -2.54 29.50
CA SER A 1006 27.11 -1.68 30.65
C SER A 1006 27.98 -0.42 30.62
N GLY A 1007 27.36 0.73 30.85
CA GLY A 1007 27.99 2.04 30.69
C GLY A 1007 27.79 2.69 29.31
N ASN A 1008 26.86 2.18 28.50
CA ASN A 1008 26.52 2.68 27.15
C ASN A 1008 27.65 2.50 26.12
N TRP A 1009 28.29 1.35 26.13
CA TRP A 1009 29.40 1.04 25.21
C TRP A 1009 28.99 -0.01 24.18
N LYS A 1010 29.44 0.19 22.93
CA LYS A 1010 29.39 -0.82 21.87
C LYS A 1010 30.52 -1.85 22.00
N TYR A 1011 31.51 -1.60 22.87
CA TYR A 1011 32.69 -2.47 23.01
C TYR A 1011 33.05 -2.86 24.46
N CYS A 1012 33.81 -3.96 24.62
CA CYS A 1012 34.54 -4.26 25.86
C CYS A 1012 35.95 -4.81 25.58
N GLU A 1013 36.89 -4.68 26.52
CA GLU A 1013 38.24 -5.25 26.38
C GLU A 1013 38.25 -6.76 26.66
N ASP A 1014 38.75 -7.21 27.81
CA ASP A 1014 38.89 -8.63 28.19
C ASP A 1014 37.64 -9.23 28.88
N SER A 1015 36.70 -8.39 29.31
CA SER A 1015 35.39 -8.78 29.84
C SER A 1015 34.40 -7.61 29.88
N GLY A 1016 33.11 -7.89 29.69
CA GLY A 1016 32.03 -6.90 29.76
C GLY A 1016 30.70 -7.50 30.22
N VAL A 1017 29.84 -6.67 30.82
CA VAL A 1017 28.44 -7.02 31.09
C VAL A 1017 27.61 -6.50 29.92
N ILE A 1018 26.90 -7.38 29.24
CA ILE A 1018 25.93 -7.06 28.20
C ILE A 1018 24.58 -6.87 28.87
N GLU A 1019 23.91 -5.77 28.59
CA GLU A 1019 22.55 -5.44 28.99
C GLU A 1019 21.65 -5.63 27.77
N VAL A 1020 20.53 -6.33 27.95
CA VAL A 1020 19.54 -6.60 26.90
C VAL A 1020 18.22 -5.98 27.32
N MET A 1021 17.67 -5.13 26.46
CA MET A 1021 16.32 -4.60 26.51
C MET A 1021 15.56 -5.22 25.34
N ASN A 1022 14.50 -5.95 25.65
CA ASN A 1022 13.63 -6.56 24.66
C ASN A 1022 12.20 -6.60 25.23
N ASP A 1023 11.23 -6.84 24.35
CA ASP A 1023 9.80 -6.98 24.65
C ASP A 1023 9.42 -8.35 25.28
N GLY A 1024 10.37 -9.30 25.33
CA GLY A 1024 10.17 -10.67 25.79
C GLY A 1024 10.35 -11.73 24.70
N SER A 1025 10.54 -11.31 23.44
CA SER A 1025 10.83 -12.17 22.29
C SER A 1025 12.17 -12.91 22.44
N PRO A 1026 12.34 -14.10 21.81
CA PRO A 1026 13.59 -14.86 21.88
C PRO A 1026 14.79 -14.04 21.40
N LEU A 1027 15.84 -13.94 22.20
CA LEU A 1027 17.06 -13.23 21.80
C LEU A 1027 17.91 -14.15 20.91
N ILE A 1028 18.12 -13.76 19.65
CA ILE A 1028 18.87 -14.55 18.69
C ILE A 1028 20.20 -13.86 18.40
N MET A 1029 21.29 -14.59 18.62
CA MET A 1029 22.63 -14.18 18.20
C MET A 1029 22.93 -14.86 16.86
N PHE A 1030 23.02 -14.06 15.80
CA PHE A 1030 23.15 -14.55 14.42
C PHE A 1030 24.62 -14.78 14.05
N ASP A 1031 25.53 -13.91 14.49
CA ASP A 1031 26.94 -13.95 14.09
C ASP A 1031 27.88 -13.68 15.25
N CYS A 1032 28.83 -14.59 15.48
CA CYS A 1032 29.87 -14.44 16.47
C CYS A 1032 31.24 -14.71 15.82
N ASN A 1033 31.98 -13.63 15.55
CA ASN A 1033 33.29 -13.70 14.92
C ASN A 1033 34.40 -13.57 15.99
N ILE A 1034 35.08 -14.68 16.25
CA ILE A 1034 36.20 -14.75 17.19
C ILE A 1034 37.49 -14.96 16.41
N LYS A 1035 38.54 -14.20 16.74
CA LYS A 1035 39.87 -14.36 16.14
C LYS A 1035 40.47 -15.74 16.41
N ASP A 1036 41.16 -16.25 15.40
CA ASP A 1036 41.95 -17.48 15.44
C ASP A 1036 42.82 -17.60 16.72
N GLY A 1037 42.51 -18.63 17.52
CA GLY A 1037 43.27 -18.98 18.73
C GLY A 1037 42.85 -18.25 20.02
N GLU A 1038 41.87 -17.35 19.96
CA GLU A 1038 41.19 -16.84 21.14
C GLU A 1038 40.02 -17.76 21.54
N VAL A 1039 39.68 -17.80 22.83
CA VAL A 1039 38.51 -18.54 23.33
C VAL A 1039 37.76 -17.60 24.25
N TRP A 1040 36.48 -17.38 23.98
CA TRP A 1040 35.60 -16.51 24.74
C TRP A 1040 34.41 -17.29 25.29
N GLU A 1041 33.87 -16.84 26.42
CA GLU A 1041 32.73 -17.49 27.04
C GLU A 1041 31.67 -16.47 27.50
N LEU A 1042 30.40 -16.83 27.28
CA LEU A 1042 29.22 -16.08 27.69
C LEU A 1042 28.57 -16.75 28.92
N VAL A 1043 28.23 -15.97 29.94
CA VAL A 1043 27.66 -16.46 31.21
C VAL A 1043 26.38 -15.68 31.53
N PRO A 1044 25.19 -16.33 31.61
CA PRO A 1044 23.97 -15.64 32.00
C PRO A 1044 23.99 -15.25 33.47
N VAL A 1045 23.43 -14.07 33.77
CA VAL A 1045 23.26 -13.57 35.13
C VAL A 1045 21.80 -13.74 35.53
N ILE A 1046 21.50 -14.72 36.38
CA ILE A 1046 20.15 -14.88 36.94
C ILE A 1046 19.87 -13.85 38.04
N ALA A 1047 18.60 -13.51 38.25
CA ALA A 1047 18.06 -12.41 39.08
C ALA A 1047 18.60 -12.23 40.53
N ASN A 1048 19.43 -13.14 41.05
CA ASN A 1048 20.10 -13.04 42.36
C ASN A 1048 21.62 -12.77 42.28
N GLY A 1049 22.19 -12.50 41.10
CA GLY A 1049 23.60 -12.17 40.92
C GLY A 1049 24.59 -13.34 41.07
N THR A 1050 24.10 -14.59 41.04
CA THR A 1050 24.92 -15.80 41.03
C THR A 1050 25.22 -16.24 39.60
N GLU A 1051 26.52 -16.33 39.24
CA GLU A 1051 26.98 -16.91 37.97
C GLU A 1051 26.49 -18.36 37.81
N TRP A 1052 26.00 -18.71 36.62
CA TRP A 1052 25.68 -20.10 36.29
C TRP A 1052 26.97 -20.94 36.13
N SER A 1053 26.94 -22.21 36.52
CA SER A 1053 28.12 -23.08 36.56
C SER A 1053 28.58 -23.62 35.21
N ALA A 1054 27.90 -23.31 34.10
CA ALA A 1054 28.26 -23.71 32.75
C ALA A 1054 28.34 -22.46 31.87
N ALA A 1055 29.56 -22.02 31.57
CA ALA A 1055 29.81 -20.96 30.61
C ALA A 1055 29.56 -21.49 29.19
N ILE A 1056 28.96 -20.68 28.32
CA ILE A 1056 28.73 -21.00 26.92
C ILE A 1056 29.99 -20.58 26.15
N PRO A 1057 30.82 -21.52 25.66
CA PRO A 1057 31.95 -21.15 24.81
C PRO A 1057 31.42 -20.60 23.50
N LEU A 1058 31.98 -19.47 23.06
CA LEU A 1058 31.69 -18.92 21.74
C LEU A 1058 32.55 -19.66 20.70
N SER A 1059 31.93 -20.14 19.62
CA SER A 1059 32.57 -20.83 18.50
C SER A 1059 32.24 -20.14 17.19
N ASP A 1060 33.14 -20.24 16.22
CA ASP A 1060 33.23 -19.34 15.05
C ASP A 1060 32.10 -19.46 14.01
N GLN A 1061 31.09 -20.31 14.18
CA GLN A 1061 29.97 -20.45 13.24
C GLN A 1061 28.71 -21.04 13.94
N GLY A 1062 27.59 -20.30 13.94
CA GLY A 1062 26.25 -20.82 14.26
C GLY A 1062 25.34 -19.88 15.07
N GLN A 1063 24.06 -19.84 14.70
CA GLN A 1063 22.99 -19.12 15.40
C GLN A 1063 22.77 -19.69 16.82
N LEU A 1064 22.77 -18.81 17.83
CA LEU A 1064 22.54 -19.18 19.23
C LEU A 1064 21.28 -18.46 19.75
N THR A 1065 20.25 -19.22 20.09
CA THR A 1065 19.08 -18.68 20.81
C THR A 1065 19.39 -18.60 22.30
N LEU A 1066 19.35 -17.38 22.84
CA LEU A 1066 19.52 -17.08 24.24
C LEU A 1066 18.15 -16.94 24.93
N ASP A 1067 18.11 -17.29 26.21
CA ASP A 1067 16.89 -17.21 27.01
C ASP A 1067 16.43 -15.75 27.14
N SER A 1068 15.21 -15.45 26.68
CA SER A 1068 14.65 -14.09 26.68
C SER A 1068 14.32 -13.56 28.07
N GLU A 1069 14.32 -14.41 29.12
CA GLU A 1069 14.16 -13.96 30.51
C GLU A 1069 15.47 -13.43 31.13
N VAL A 1070 16.60 -13.48 30.41
CA VAL A 1070 17.91 -13.05 30.91
C VAL A 1070 18.29 -11.66 30.35
N ASN A 1071 18.09 -10.64 31.19
CA ASN A 1071 18.36 -9.24 30.83
C ASN A 1071 19.85 -8.83 30.95
N GLN A 1072 20.72 -9.72 31.44
CA GLN A 1072 22.15 -9.46 31.62
C GLN A 1072 23.03 -10.69 31.36
N TRP A 1073 24.09 -10.50 30.58
CA TRP A 1073 25.09 -11.52 30.26
C TRP A 1073 26.50 -11.03 30.58
N ILE A 1074 27.40 -11.93 30.98
CA ILE A 1074 28.82 -11.62 31.17
C ILE A 1074 29.61 -12.27 30.04
N LEU A 1075 30.35 -11.47 29.29
CA LEU A 1075 31.33 -11.93 28.31
C LEU A 1075 32.74 -11.86 28.90
N ARG A 1076 33.55 -12.91 28.75
CA ARG A 1076 34.96 -12.92 29.21
C ARG A 1076 35.85 -13.88 28.41
N LYS A 1077 37.16 -13.60 28.40
CA LYS A 1077 38.17 -14.47 27.77
C LYS A 1077 38.40 -15.76 28.58
N SER A 1078 38.25 -16.92 27.94
CA SER A 1078 38.35 -18.24 28.57
C SER A 1078 39.81 -18.69 28.74
N LYS A 1079 40.13 -19.37 29.86
CA LYS A 1079 41.44 -19.99 30.11
C LYS A 1079 41.47 -21.40 29.52
N SER A 1080 41.81 -21.55 28.24
CA SER A 1080 41.85 -22.87 27.59
C SER A 1080 42.90 -23.81 28.20
N THR A 1081 42.45 -24.94 28.76
CA THR A 1081 43.28 -26.11 29.05
C THR A 1081 42.81 -27.28 28.19
N ILE A 1082 43.71 -27.84 27.37
CA ILE A 1082 43.43 -29.04 26.57
C ILE A 1082 42.87 -30.15 27.49
N PRO A 1083 41.70 -30.74 27.18
CA PRO A 1083 41.13 -31.82 27.99
C PRO A 1083 42.11 -32.98 28.16
N THR A 1084 42.26 -33.49 29.38
CA THR A 1084 43.14 -34.63 29.65
C THR A 1084 42.43 -35.98 29.60
N THR A 1085 41.09 -35.98 29.55
CA THR A 1085 40.25 -37.19 29.48
C THR A 1085 39.06 -37.02 28.52
N PHE A 1086 38.59 -38.12 27.94
CA PHE A 1086 37.32 -38.12 27.20
C PHE A 1086 36.18 -37.84 28.17
N THR A 1087 35.27 -36.93 27.80
CA THR A 1087 34.14 -36.55 28.64
C THR A 1087 32.92 -36.26 27.79
N LEU A 1088 31.78 -36.85 28.11
CA LEU A 1088 30.46 -36.44 27.61
C LEU A 1088 29.80 -35.53 28.64
N HIS A 1089 29.50 -34.29 28.27
CA HIS A 1089 28.88 -33.28 29.13
C HIS A 1089 27.35 -33.34 29.04
N PRO A 1090 26.63 -32.88 30.08
CA PRO A 1090 25.19 -32.84 30.06
C PRO A 1090 24.62 -32.06 28.88
N ALA A 1091 23.85 -32.71 28.01
CA ALA A 1091 23.09 -32.04 26.96
C ALA A 1091 22.12 -30.95 27.50
N TYR A 1092 21.97 -29.86 26.74
CA TYR A 1092 21.13 -28.71 27.09
C TYR A 1092 20.40 -28.14 25.86
N PRO A 1093 19.10 -27.81 25.95
CA PRO A 1093 18.21 -28.07 27.10
C PRO A 1093 18.01 -29.59 27.34
N ASN A 1094 17.68 -30.00 28.58
CA ASN A 1094 17.29 -31.38 28.91
C ASN A 1094 16.54 -31.42 30.26
N PRO A 1095 15.20 -31.58 30.28
CA PRO A 1095 14.34 -31.93 29.15
C PRO A 1095 14.30 -30.87 28.03
N PHE A 1096 13.99 -31.28 26.79
CA PHE A 1096 14.04 -30.41 25.60
C PHE A 1096 12.86 -30.63 24.65
N ASN A 1097 12.60 -29.66 23.76
CA ASN A 1097 11.56 -29.67 22.73
C ASN A 1097 11.95 -28.79 21.50
N PRO A 1098 12.07 -29.33 20.28
CA PRO A 1098 12.53 -30.68 19.95
C PRO A 1098 14.07 -30.76 19.86
N VAL A 1099 14.80 -29.67 20.07
CA VAL A 1099 16.26 -29.58 19.86
C VAL A 1099 17.04 -29.56 21.18
N THR A 1100 18.15 -30.31 21.25
CA THR A 1100 19.12 -30.26 22.36
C THR A 1100 20.55 -30.27 21.84
N THR A 1101 21.45 -29.55 22.51
CA THR A 1101 22.88 -29.51 22.21
C THR A 1101 23.64 -30.49 23.09
N ILE A 1102 24.42 -31.38 22.48
CA ILE A 1102 25.27 -32.36 23.17
C ILE A 1102 26.73 -31.94 23.04
N SER A 1103 27.40 -31.70 24.17
CA SER A 1103 28.81 -31.31 24.21
C SER A 1103 29.69 -32.45 24.73
N TYR A 1104 30.87 -32.63 24.14
CA TYR A 1104 31.83 -33.65 24.56
C TYR A 1104 33.29 -33.21 24.32
N ALA A 1105 34.23 -33.81 25.04
CA ALA A 1105 35.65 -33.46 25.01
C ALA A 1105 36.50 -34.66 24.60
N ILE A 1106 37.49 -34.40 23.73
CA ILE A 1106 38.46 -35.37 23.21
C ILE A 1106 39.86 -34.99 23.72
N PRO A 1107 40.55 -35.86 24.47
CA PRO A 1107 41.83 -35.53 25.08
C PRO A 1107 43.05 -35.78 24.19
N MET A 1108 44.18 -35.14 24.53
CA MET A 1108 45.48 -35.46 23.94
C MET A 1108 45.96 -36.85 24.39
N VAL A 1109 45.91 -37.85 23.50
CA VAL A 1109 46.51 -39.18 23.72
C VAL A 1109 47.50 -39.50 22.59
N GLY A 1110 48.71 -38.93 22.66
CA GLY A 1110 49.74 -39.11 21.64
C GLY A 1110 49.51 -38.31 20.35
N THR A 1111 50.16 -38.69 19.25
CA THR A 1111 50.12 -37.99 17.95
C THR A 1111 49.15 -38.61 16.93
N ARG A 1112 47.98 -39.11 17.35
CA ARG A 1112 46.99 -39.67 16.42
C ARG A 1112 45.57 -39.22 16.77
N HIS A 1113 44.83 -38.83 15.74
CA HIS A 1113 43.41 -38.51 15.81
C HIS A 1113 42.59 -39.70 16.35
N ALA A 1114 41.50 -39.43 17.08
CA ALA A 1114 40.67 -40.46 17.68
C ALA A 1114 39.47 -40.76 16.78
N ALA A 1115 39.21 -42.04 16.51
CA ALA A 1115 37.93 -42.46 15.92
C ALA A 1115 36.86 -42.38 17.00
N VAL A 1116 35.85 -41.54 16.79
CA VAL A 1116 34.77 -41.22 17.71
C VAL A 1116 33.43 -41.52 17.06
N SER A 1117 32.55 -42.18 17.80
CA SER A 1117 31.16 -42.39 17.45
C SER A 1117 30.24 -41.84 18.54
N LEU A 1118 29.28 -41.00 18.17
CA LEU A 1118 28.24 -40.47 19.05
C LEU A 1118 26.87 -40.90 18.51
N GLN A 1119 26.13 -41.64 19.33
CA GLN A 1119 24.93 -42.36 18.90
C GLN A 1119 23.79 -42.20 19.90
N ILE A 1120 22.57 -42.08 19.39
CA ILE A 1120 21.33 -42.01 20.17
C ILE A 1120 20.65 -43.37 20.20
N TYR A 1121 20.22 -43.78 21.38
CA TYR A 1121 19.50 -45.02 21.63
C TYR A 1121 18.16 -44.74 22.30
N ASP A 1122 17.14 -45.55 21.97
CA ASP A 1122 15.87 -45.52 22.67
C ASP A 1122 15.95 -46.23 24.04
N ILE A 1123 14.89 -46.16 24.84
CA ILE A 1123 14.82 -46.83 26.15
C ILE A 1123 14.95 -48.36 26.07
N ALA A 1124 14.71 -48.97 24.90
CA ALA A 1124 14.88 -50.40 24.65
C ALA A 1124 16.32 -50.76 24.25
N GLY A 1125 17.20 -49.76 24.08
CA GLY A 1125 18.59 -49.92 23.66
C GLY A 1125 18.76 -50.12 22.15
N ARG A 1126 17.76 -49.79 21.33
CA ARG A 1126 17.87 -49.78 19.87
C ARG A 1126 18.51 -48.48 19.42
N LEU A 1127 19.44 -48.56 18.46
CA LEU A 1127 20.04 -47.38 17.84
C LEU A 1127 18.96 -46.62 17.07
N VAL A 1128 18.81 -45.34 17.39
CA VAL A 1128 17.85 -44.41 16.79
C VAL A 1128 18.55 -43.62 15.69
N GLU A 1129 19.71 -43.04 16.02
CA GLU A 1129 20.43 -42.12 15.14
C GLU A 1129 21.92 -42.11 15.47
N THR A 1130 22.77 -41.85 14.48
CA THR A 1130 24.21 -41.64 14.66
C THR A 1130 24.51 -40.19 14.33
N LEU A 1131 24.88 -39.41 15.34
CA LEU A 1131 25.14 -37.97 15.21
C LEU A 1131 26.55 -37.69 14.72
N VAL A 1132 27.51 -38.54 15.10
CA VAL A 1132 28.92 -38.43 14.72
C VAL A 1132 29.47 -39.82 14.51
N ASP A 1133 30.18 -40.05 13.39
CA ASP A 1133 30.98 -41.25 13.17
C ASP A 1133 32.19 -40.90 12.29
N GLY A 1134 33.36 -40.74 12.90
CA GLY A 1134 34.53 -40.26 12.19
C GLY A 1134 35.78 -40.07 13.03
N ILE A 1135 36.83 -39.56 12.40
CA ILE A 1135 38.10 -39.25 13.04
C ILE A 1135 38.09 -37.77 13.42
N LEU A 1136 38.13 -37.45 14.71
CA LEU A 1136 38.07 -36.08 15.23
C LEU A 1136 39.39 -35.65 15.89
N GLU A 1137 39.65 -34.35 15.83
CA GLU A 1137 40.79 -33.69 16.48
C GLU A 1137 40.56 -33.51 18.00
N GLN A 1138 41.65 -33.31 18.74
CA GLN A 1138 41.63 -33.07 20.19
C GLN A 1138 40.99 -31.71 20.50
N GLY A 1139 40.06 -31.64 21.45
CA GLY A 1139 39.32 -30.41 21.74
C GLY A 1139 37.96 -30.66 22.37
N HIS A 1140 37.23 -29.57 22.61
CA HIS A 1140 35.81 -29.62 22.95
C HIS A 1140 34.99 -29.56 21.66
N HIS A 1141 33.95 -30.36 21.58
CA HIS A 1141 33.08 -30.53 20.41
C HIS A 1141 31.62 -30.44 20.84
N THR A 1142 30.78 -29.93 19.95
CA THR A 1142 29.33 -29.82 20.15
C THR A 1142 28.59 -30.36 18.93
N VAL A 1143 27.42 -30.95 19.16
CA VAL A 1143 26.52 -31.38 18.09
C VAL A 1143 25.08 -31.20 18.56
N GLN A 1144 24.21 -30.69 17.69
CA GLN A 1144 22.79 -30.59 17.97
C GLN A 1144 22.06 -31.86 17.54
N TRP A 1145 21.06 -32.26 18.34
CA TRP A 1145 20.13 -33.30 17.99
C TRP A 1145 18.72 -32.72 17.89
N ASN A 1146 18.16 -32.72 16.68
CA ASN A 1146 16.78 -32.36 16.41
C ASN A 1146 15.91 -33.62 16.49
N ALA A 1147 15.10 -33.73 17.54
CA ALA A 1147 14.26 -34.89 17.79
C ALA A 1147 12.80 -34.71 17.35
N SER A 1148 12.52 -33.77 16.44
CA SER A 1148 11.17 -33.47 15.94
C SER A 1148 10.48 -34.69 15.33
N GLY A 1149 11.24 -35.59 14.71
CA GLY A 1149 10.75 -36.85 14.13
C GLY A 1149 10.49 -38.00 15.12
N PHE A 1150 10.83 -37.85 16.40
CA PHE A 1150 10.76 -38.93 17.40
C PHE A 1150 9.66 -38.71 18.45
N SER A 1151 9.25 -39.77 19.17
CA SER A 1151 8.17 -39.69 20.16
C SER A 1151 8.68 -39.20 21.52
N SER A 1152 7.87 -38.45 22.27
CA SER A 1152 8.23 -37.98 23.62
C SER A 1152 8.62 -39.17 24.51
N GLY A 1153 9.73 -39.04 25.23
CA GLY A 1153 10.29 -40.19 25.95
C GLY A 1153 11.73 -40.02 26.41
N VAL A 1154 12.27 -41.11 26.96
CA VAL A 1154 13.66 -41.17 27.44
C VAL A 1154 14.54 -41.79 26.37
N TYR A 1155 15.59 -41.06 26.01
CA TYR A 1155 16.64 -41.47 25.10
C TYR A 1155 17.98 -41.52 25.82
N PHE A 1156 18.96 -42.19 25.22
CA PHE A 1156 20.33 -42.23 25.72
C PHE A 1156 21.29 -41.88 24.60
N VAL A 1157 22.09 -40.83 24.79
CA VAL A 1157 23.26 -40.58 23.96
C VAL A 1157 24.44 -41.38 24.50
N ARG A 1158 25.22 -41.99 23.61
CA ARG A 1158 26.46 -42.71 23.93
C ARG A 1158 27.60 -42.20 23.06
N LEU A 1159 28.70 -41.85 23.72
CA LEU A 1159 29.98 -41.51 23.12
C LEU A 1159 30.92 -42.70 23.23
N GLU A 1160 31.46 -43.17 22.11
CA GLU A 1160 32.46 -44.23 22.03
C GLU A 1160 33.72 -43.75 21.31
N ALA A 1161 34.89 -43.99 21.92
CA ALA A 1161 36.20 -43.64 21.35
C ALA A 1161 37.24 -44.70 21.73
N GLY A 1162 37.50 -45.64 20.82
CA GLY A 1162 38.39 -46.78 21.07
C GLY A 1162 37.91 -47.69 22.21
N THR A 1163 38.50 -47.55 23.41
CA THR A 1163 38.10 -48.31 24.62
C THR A 1163 37.25 -47.49 25.60
N PHE A 1164 37.09 -46.19 25.34
CA PHE A 1164 36.25 -45.30 26.14
C PHE A 1164 34.80 -45.38 25.66
N SER A 1165 33.85 -45.50 26.59
CA SER A 1165 32.42 -45.44 26.32
C SER A 1165 31.72 -44.76 27.51
N GLN A 1166 30.94 -43.72 27.23
CA GLN A 1166 30.13 -43.00 28.22
C GLN A 1166 28.73 -42.77 27.66
N SER A 1167 27.70 -42.95 28.49
CA SER A 1167 26.30 -42.69 28.09
C SER A 1167 25.63 -41.69 29.02
N GLN A 1168 24.71 -40.90 28.48
CA GLN A 1168 23.91 -39.93 29.21
C GLN A 1168 22.43 -40.05 28.81
N LYS A 1169 21.55 -39.84 29.78
CA LYS A 1169 20.08 -39.77 29.60
C LYS A 1169 19.64 -38.43 29.00
N LEU A 1170 18.75 -38.48 28.02
CA LEU A 1170 18.04 -37.36 27.39
C LEU A 1170 16.52 -37.54 27.57
N ILE A 1171 15.79 -36.44 27.77
CA ILE A 1171 14.34 -36.44 27.96
C ILE A 1171 13.72 -35.50 26.93
N LEU A 1172 13.07 -36.08 25.91
CA LEU A 1172 12.29 -35.32 24.93
C LEU A 1172 10.87 -35.13 25.48
N LEU A 1173 10.43 -33.87 25.55
CA LEU A 1173 9.06 -33.48 25.87
C LEU A 1173 8.47 -32.86 24.60
N LYS A 1174 7.44 -33.48 24.03
CA LYS A 1174 6.52 -32.82 23.10
C LYS A 1174 5.23 -32.54 23.84
#